data_AF-A0A2N2A453-F1
#
_entry.id   AF-A0A2N2A453-F1
#
_cell.length_a   1.000
_cell.length_b   1.000
_cell.length_c   1.000
_cell.angle_alpha   90.00
_cell.angle_beta   90.00
_cell.angle_gamma   90.00
#
_symmetry.space_group_name_H-M   'P 1'
#
loop_
_entity.id
_entity.type
_entity.pdbx_description
1 polymer ?
#
loop_
_entity_poly.entity_id
_entity_poly.type
_entity_poly.pdbx_seq_one_letter_code
_entity_poly.pdbx_strand_id
1 'polypeptide(L)'
;MGSRRCTKSVIALAVQYRVRYCTKREQSSFLRRSCIVAAQEKEETIMSKITPKRLSLLAMFIALQIVLSKFLMLQLTPSIRLSIDSVPILLAGIWFGPLAGGLVGALADFLGTMLFPTVGTYFPPLTIAFFMIGLSAGLLVRFIRVKHPLLRIVLIVIPAEIIGSYLSKSLALSFLVGVPFTTLLAARALPVAIVMTVNTLIVFILNRTLGEKAMRDSSFGASLVDGSSTSGESMTYDEAMTYIHQVTWRGAKFGIERTSELLSRIGNPQKKLKFVHVAGTNGKGSTCAMIAKTLTLAGYNTGLYISPFINHFSERMQMNGVPISNETLAEITAFVKPHADAMADHPTEFELITVIAIEYYLRSKADIVVLEVGLGGELDSTNAIDTPELAIITNIGFDHTRELGSTITEIASAKAGIIKSGGDVLIYDQNPEADQVFASACLARGATLHITDHSRVSNVVASLDALSFNCTPYGTLRCGLTGTYQAKNAAVAITAIELLQAKGWNISEQNLRDGLLSVRWPARFELLRRNPIFIADGGHNPQGIAAVAASLREHFPNQKITFLMGVMADKDIAQMLDQLAPLANHFVTVTPDNPRALSADVLAAMIAERGLNAESSSSVEDGVHRAIEIAGPDGIVCALGSLFLLGDVRNTLGVN
;
A
#
# COMPACT_ATOMS: atom_id res chain seq x y z
N MET A 1 4.52 76.02 5.67
CA MET A 1 3.96 76.93 4.64
C MET A 1 4.00 76.21 3.29
N GLY A 2 2.87 76.19 2.55
CA GLY A 2 2.73 75.68 1.15
C GLY A 2 2.28 74.21 1.03
N SER A 3 1.01 73.91 0.69
CA SER A 3 0.38 73.76 -0.67
C SER A 3 0.47 72.30 -1.19
N ARG A 4 -0.55 71.56 -1.70
CA ARG A 4 -1.81 71.85 -2.41
C ARG A 4 -2.78 70.62 -2.41
N ARG A 5 -4.05 70.92 -2.73
CA ARG A 5 -5.28 70.10 -2.91
C ARG A 5 -5.21 68.94 -3.94
N CYS A 6 -6.02 67.89 -3.76
CA CYS A 6 -7.15 67.56 -4.67
C CYS A 6 -8.08 66.44 -4.12
N THR A 7 -9.37 66.68 -4.29
CA THR A 7 -10.60 65.99 -3.85
C THR A 7 -10.97 64.72 -4.61
N LYS A 8 -11.73 63.81 -3.96
CA LYS A 8 -12.98 63.21 -4.50
C LYS A 8 -13.75 62.39 -3.45
N SER A 9 -14.92 62.91 -3.07
CA SER A 9 -16.02 62.19 -2.41
C SER A 9 -17.31 62.53 -3.17
N VAL A 10 -18.27 61.60 -3.09
CA VAL A 10 -19.69 61.72 -3.46
C VAL A 10 -20.03 61.47 -4.95
N ILE A 11 -20.71 60.35 -5.22
CA ILE A 11 -22.03 60.28 -5.88
C ILE A 11 -22.60 58.87 -5.63
N ALA A 12 -23.66 58.84 -4.83
CA ALA A 12 -24.70 57.83 -4.79
C ALA A 12 -26.04 58.59 -4.75
N LEU A 13 -27.11 57.93 -5.23
CA LEU A 13 -28.47 58.43 -5.46
C LEU A 13 -28.67 59.25 -6.75
N ALA A 14 -29.72 59.09 -7.54
CA ALA A 14 -30.81 58.12 -7.55
C ALA A 14 -31.67 58.42 -8.80
N VAL A 15 -32.14 57.36 -9.44
CA VAL A 15 -33.54 57.17 -9.85
C VAL A 15 -34.11 58.06 -10.98
N GLN A 16 -34.71 57.34 -11.94
CA GLN A 16 -35.90 57.67 -12.73
C GLN A 16 -35.78 58.37 -14.11
N TYR A 17 -36.39 57.68 -15.07
CA TYR A 17 -37.02 58.17 -16.30
C TYR A 17 -36.14 58.79 -17.39
N ARG A 18 -35.84 57.97 -18.41
CA ARG A 18 -35.88 58.23 -19.88
C ARG A 18 -35.24 56.98 -20.55
N VAL A 19 -35.78 56.32 -21.57
CA VAL A 19 -36.73 56.70 -22.60
C VAL A 19 -37.26 55.42 -23.28
N ARG A 20 -38.58 55.39 -23.53
CA ARG A 20 -39.25 54.56 -24.54
C ARG A 20 -38.65 54.80 -25.94
N TYR A 21 -38.56 53.75 -26.76
CA TYR A 21 -38.43 53.69 -28.24
C TYR A 21 -37.11 53.07 -28.77
N CYS A 22 -37.13 51.76 -29.04
CA CYS A 22 -36.72 51.12 -30.32
C CYS A 22 -36.98 49.59 -30.26
N THR A 23 -37.97 49.11 -31.03
CA THR A 23 -37.90 48.27 -32.25
C THR A 23 -37.95 46.75 -32.01
N LYS A 24 -38.92 46.09 -32.68
CA LYS A 24 -39.28 44.65 -32.61
C LYS A 24 -38.15 43.66 -32.94
N ARG A 25 -36.94 44.12 -33.28
CA ARG A 25 -35.79 43.26 -33.62
C ARG A 25 -34.86 42.96 -32.43
N GLU A 26 -35.01 43.66 -31.31
CA GLU A 26 -34.25 43.40 -30.07
C GLU A 26 -35.00 42.52 -29.05
N GLN A 27 -36.31 42.31 -29.22
CA GLN A 27 -37.06 41.38 -28.37
C GLN A 27 -36.75 39.90 -28.68
N SER A 28 -36.32 39.56 -29.90
CA SER A 28 -35.94 38.17 -30.23
C SER A 28 -34.54 37.79 -29.75
N SER A 29 -33.62 38.76 -29.62
CA SER A 29 -32.29 38.54 -29.04
C SER A 29 -32.32 38.50 -27.51
N PHE A 30 -33.23 39.25 -26.88
CA PHE A 30 -33.44 39.19 -25.43
C PHE A 30 -34.11 37.88 -25.01
N LEU A 31 -35.13 37.39 -25.72
CA LEU A 31 -35.74 36.09 -25.44
C LEU A 31 -34.81 34.89 -25.71
N ARG A 32 -33.92 34.97 -26.72
CA ARG A 32 -32.87 33.96 -26.91
C ARG A 32 -31.80 34.00 -25.82
N ARG A 33 -31.39 35.18 -25.35
CA ARG A 33 -30.44 35.30 -24.22
C ARG A 33 -31.06 34.86 -22.90
N SER A 34 -32.32 35.15 -22.63
CA SER A 34 -32.99 34.69 -21.40
C SER A 34 -33.22 33.18 -21.39
N CYS A 35 -33.48 32.53 -22.54
CA CYS A 35 -33.55 31.07 -22.61
C CYS A 35 -32.16 30.39 -22.52
N ILE A 36 -31.10 31.01 -23.06
CA ILE A 36 -29.73 30.49 -22.95
C ILE A 36 -29.20 30.68 -21.52
N VAL A 37 -29.47 31.82 -20.88
CA VAL A 37 -29.09 32.07 -19.49
C VAL A 37 -29.91 31.23 -18.53
N ALA A 38 -31.22 31.02 -18.76
CA ALA A 38 -32.02 30.10 -17.95
C ALA A 38 -31.66 28.62 -18.16
N ALA A 39 -31.10 28.26 -19.32
CA ALA A 39 -30.56 26.92 -19.58
C ALA A 39 -29.16 26.74 -18.95
N GLN A 40 -28.29 27.75 -19.03
CA GLN A 40 -26.98 27.77 -18.39
C GLN A 40 -27.08 27.85 -16.86
N GLU A 41 -28.00 28.64 -16.30
CA GLU A 41 -28.29 28.65 -14.87
C GLU A 41 -28.91 27.32 -14.42
N LYS A 42 -29.74 26.64 -15.23
CA LYS A 42 -30.22 25.29 -14.91
C LYS A 42 -29.11 24.24 -15.00
N GLU A 43 -28.19 24.33 -15.96
CA GLU A 43 -27.02 23.45 -16.06
C GLU A 43 -26.02 23.70 -14.90
N GLU A 44 -25.76 24.95 -14.54
CA GLU A 44 -24.95 25.32 -13.37
C GLU A 44 -25.62 24.87 -12.04
N THR A 45 -26.95 24.87 -11.96
CA THR A 45 -27.68 24.40 -10.76
C THR A 45 -27.73 22.87 -10.65
N ILE A 46 -27.55 22.13 -11.75
CA ILE A 46 -27.51 20.66 -11.76
C ILE A 46 -26.06 20.16 -11.56
N MET A 47 -25.07 20.81 -12.16
CA MET A 47 -23.65 20.48 -11.97
C MET A 47 -23.11 20.92 -10.60
N SER A 48 -23.67 21.95 -9.97
CA SER A 48 -23.28 22.39 -8.61
C SER A 48 -23.68 21.43 -7.48
N LYS A 49 -24.28 20.27 -7.78
CA LYS A 49 -24.70 19.27 -6.77
C LYS A 49 -23.99 17.91 -6.85
N ILE A 50 -23.02 17.75 -7.75
CA ILE A 50 -22.22 16.51 -7.85
C ILE A 50 -20.89 16.73 -7.13
N THR A 51 -20.78 16.22 -5.91
CA THR A 51 -19.50 16.19 -5.20
C THR A 51 -18.58 15.15 -5.84
N PRO A 52 -17.24 15.35 -5.83
CA PRO A 52 -16.29 14.36 -6.32
C PRO A 52 -16.53 12.97 -5.70
N LYS A 53 -16.85 12.92 -4.40
CA LYS A 53 -17.23 11.69 -3.68
C LYS A 53 -18.47 10.99 -4.29
N ARG A 54 -19.51 11.73 -4.67
CA ARG A 54 -20.69 11.16 -5.35
C ARG A 54 -20.32 10.59 -6.71
N LEU A 55 -19.49 11.30 -7.48
CA LEU A 55 -19.02 10.83 -8.77
C LEU A 55 -18.17 9.55 -8.63
N SER A 56 -17.28 9.50 -7.65
CA SER A 56 -16.45 8.32 -7.34
C SER A 56 -17.29 7.11 -6.92
N LEU A 57 -18.34 7.30 -6.10
CA LEU A 57 -19.24 6.21 -5.71
C LEU A 57 -20.07 5.69 -6.87
N LEU A 58 -20.54 6.57 -7.76
CA LEU A 58 -21.24 6.15 -8.99
C LEU A 58 -20.29 5.39 -9.93
N ALA A 59 -19.04 5.86 -10.09
CA ALA A 59 -18.02 5.16 -10.87
C ALA A 59 -17.66 3.79 -10.26
N MET A 60 -17.58 3.70 -8.93
CA MET A 60 -17.40 2.43 -8.21
C MET A 60 -18.57 1.49 -8.45
N PHE A 61 -19.82 1.96 -8.41
CA PHE A 61 -20.99 1.12 -8.70
C PHE A 61 -21.03 0.65 -10.15
N ILE A 62 -20.59 1.46 -11.10
CA ILE A 62 -20.41 1.05 -12.50
C ILE A 62 -19.40 -0.10 -12.58
N ALA A 63 -18.20 0.08 -12.00
CA ALA A 63 -17.15 -0.93 -12.02
C ALA A 63 -17.57 -2.22 -11.29
N LEU A 64 -18.22 -2.10 -10.13
CA LEU A 64 -18.70 -3.23 -9.35
C LEU A 64 -19.78 -4.01 -10.11
N GLN A 65 -20.70 -3.33 -10.80
CA GLN A 65 -21.68 -4.01 -11.64
C GLN A 65 -20.99 -4.82 -12.74
N ILE A 66 -20.01 -4.23 -13.43
CA ILE A 66 -19.27 -4.90 -14.51
C ILE A 66 -18.61 -6.17 -13.95
N VAL A 67 -17.91 -6.06 -12.83
CA VAL A 67 -17.24 -7.22 -12.19
C VAL A 67 -18.25 -8.30 -11.81
N LEU A 68 -19.34 -7.93 -11.12
CA LEU A 68 -20.37 -8.88 -10.68
C LEU A 68 -21.05 -9.57 -11.87
N SER A 69 -21.30 -8.83 -12.96
CA SER A 69 -21.95 -9.37 -14.16
C SER A 69 -21.07 -10.36 -14.94
N LYS A 70 -19.73 -10.25 -14.82
CA LYS A 70 -18.78 -11.04 -15.60
C LYS A 70 -18.15 -12.19 -14.81
N PHE A 71 -17.84 -11.98 -13.54
CA PHE A 71 -17.02 -12.91 -12.75
C PHE A 71 -17.78 -13.61 -11.61
N LEU A 72 -18.94 -13.08 -11.20
CA LEU A 72 -19.73 -13.65 -10.11
C LEU A 72 -21.10 -14.13 -10.61
N MET A 73 -21.05 -15.14 -11.49
CA MET A 73 -22.23 -15.77 -12.05
C MET A 73 -22.32 -17.24 -11.60
N LEU A 74 -23.38 -17.59 -10.90
CA LEU A 74 -23.68 -18.97 -10.52
C LEU A 74 -24.57 -19.60 -11.58
N GLN A 75 -24.04 -20.58 -12.31
CA GLN A 75 -24.79 -21.33 -13.31
C GLN A 75 -25.40 -22.57 -12.64
N LEU A 76 -26.70 -22.52 -12.33
CA LEU A 76 -27.41 -23.62 -11.68
C LEU A 76 -27.86 -24.69 -12.69
N THR A 77 -28.20 -24.29 -13.91
CA THR A 77 -28.49 -25.19 -15.04
C THR A 77 -28.01 -24.52 -16.34
N PRO A 78 -27.98 -25.21 -17.50
CA PRO A 78 -27.66 -24.57 -18.80
C PRO A 78 -28.55 -23.36 -19.12
N SER A 79 -29.76 -23.31 -18.55
CA SER A 79 -30.77 -22.28 -18.80
C SER A 79 -30.93 -21.27 -17.65
N ILE A 80 -30.44 -21.60 -16.45
CA ILE A 80 -30.62 -20.80 -15.23
C ILE A 80 -29.26 -20.28 -14.78
N ARG A 81 -29.06 -18.98 -14.94
CA ARG A 81 -27.90 -18.26 -14.40
C ARG A 81 -28.38 -17.24 -13.38
N LEU A 82 -27.76 -17.27 -12.20
CA LEU A 82 -27.99 -16.32 -11.13
C LEU A 82 -26.85 -15.29 -11.11
N SER A 83 -27.21 -14.01 -11.16
CA SER A 83 -26.29 -12.89 -11.03
C SER A 83 -26.87 -11.84 -10.08
N ILE A 84 -26.01 -11.26 -9.24
CA ILE A 84 -26.35 -10.17 -8.32
C ILE A 84 -25.92 -8.80 -8.88
N ASP A 85 -25.80 -8.71 -10.20
CA ASP A 85 -25.37 -7.53 -10.95
C ASP A 85 -26.32 -6.33 -10.79
N SER A 86 -27.58 -6.56 -10.44
CA SER A 86 -28.53 -5.48 -10.18
C SER A 86 -28.28 -4.72 -8.88
N VAL A 87 -27.52 -5.28 -7.91
CA VAL A 87 -27.33 -4.69 -6.58
C VAL A 87 -26.71 -3.29 -6.62
N PRO A 88 -25.58 -3.04 -7.32
CA PRO A 88 -25.00 -1.69 -7.41
C PRO A 88 -25.93 -0.68 -8.08
N ILE A 89 -26.72 -1.12 -9.07
CA ILE A 89 -27.68 -0.29 -9.79
C ILE A 89 -28.84 0.14 -8.86
N LEU A 90 -29.37 -0.81 -8.09
CA LEU A 90 -30.43 -0.57 -7.10
C LEU A 90 -29.95 0.37 -5.99
N LEU A 91 -28.75 0.17 -5.45
CA LEU A 91 -28.18 1.04 -4.42
C LEU A 91 -27.94 2.46 -4.94
N ALA A 92 -27.43 2.62 -6.16
CA ALA A 92 -27.28 3.93 -6.78
C ALA A 92 -28.62 4.65 -6.92
N GLY A 93 -29.68 3.94 -7.32
CA GLY A 93 -31.04 4.48 -7.37
C GLY A 93 -31.56 4.91 -6.00
N ILE A 94 -31.39 4.08 -4.98
CA ILE A 94 -31.89 4.32 -3.61
C ILE A 94 -31.12 5.47 -2.94
N TRP A 95 -29.80 5.55 -3.09
CA TRP A 95 -28.94 6.50 -2.37
C TRP A 95 -28.80 7.84 -3.09
N PHE A 96 -28.72 7.83 -4.42
CA PHE A 96 -28.40 9.02 -5.21
C PHE A 96 -29.53 9.46 -6.13
N GLY A 97 -30.61 8.68 -6.19
CA GLY A 97 -31.84 9.01 -6.91
C GLY A 97 -31.94 8.37 -8.30
N PRO A 98 -33.09 8.58 -8.97
CA PRO A 98 -33.49 7.80 -10.15
C PRO A 98 -32.55 7.98 -11.35
N LEU A 99 -32.10 9.20 -11.63
CA LEU A 99 -31.16 9.45 -12.73
C LEU A 99 -29.79 8.80 -12.47
N ALA A 100 -29.30 8.85 -11.23
CA ALA A 100 -28.03 8.25 -10.86
C ALA A 100 -28.06 6.72 -10.98
N GLY A 101 -29.12 6.08 -10.46
CA GLY A 101 -29.35 4.65 -10.65
C GLY A 101 -29.44 4.25 -12.12
N GLY A 102 -30.22 5.00 -12.91
CA GLY A 102 -30.36 4.75 -14.35
C GLY A 102 -29.03 4.85 -15.10
N LEU A 103 -28.25 5.91 -14.85
CA LEU A 103 -26.95 6.13 -15.48
C LEU A 103 -25.93 5.03 -15.10
N VAL A 104 -25.89 4.60 -13.84
CA VAL A 104 -25.04 3.49 -13.41
C VAL A 104 -25.37 2.23 -14.20
N GLY A 105 -26.66 1.88 -14.32
CA GLY A 105 -27.08 0.71 -15.10
C GLY A 105 -26.73 0.80 -16.58
N ALA A 106 -27.01 1.95 -17.22
CA ALA A 106 -26.74 2.14 -18.64
C ALA A 106 -25.24 2.14 -18.96
N LEU A 107 -24.44 2.89 -18.20
CA LEU A 107 -23.00 3.00 -18.43
C LEU A 107 -22.28 1.68 -18.13
N ALA A 108 -22.70 0.93 -17.12
CA ALA A 108 -22.09 -0.35 -16.79
C ALA A 108 -22.33 -1.41 -17.88
N ASP A 109 -23.53 -1.47 -18.45
CA ASP A 109 -23.82 -2.36 -19.59
C ASP A 109 -23.05 -1.95 -20.86
N PHE A 110 -23.03 -0.66 -21.18
CA PHE A 110 -22.29 -0.12 -22.33
C PHE A 110 -20.78 -0.39 -22.21
N LEU A 111 -20.16 0.02 -21.10
CA LEU A 111 -18.72 -0.14 -20.87
C LEU A 111 -18.35 -1.62 -20.70
N GLY A 112 -19.18 -2.41 -20.00
CA GLY A 112 -18.95 -3.84 -19.81
C GLY A 112 -18.98 -4.62 -21.12
N THR A 113 -19.76 -4.16 -22.10
CA THR A 113 -19.75 -4.73 -23.46
C THR A 113 -18.49 -4.35 -24.23
N MET A 114 -18.01 -3.11 -24.10
CA MET A 114 -16.79 -2.64 -24.77
C MET A 114 -15.52 -3.26 -24.20
N LEU A 115 -15.45 -3.44 -22.88
CA LEU A 115 -14.29 -4.01 -22.19
C LEU A 115 -14.20 -5.53 -22.35
N PHE A 116 -15.34 -6.22 -22.54
CA PHE A 116 -15.40 -7.67 -22.68
C PHE A 116 -16.22 -8.05 -23.93
N PRO A 117 -15.66 -7.86 -25.13
CA PRO A 117 -16.37 -8.07 -26.41
C PRO A 117 -16.66 -9.54 -26.74
N THR A 118 -16.25 -10.49 -25.89
CA THR A 118 -16.41 -11.94 -26.09
C THR A 118 -17.86 -12.46 -25.99
N VAL A 119 -18.85 -11.59 -25.71
CA VAL A 119 -20.25 -11.99 -25.42
C VAL A 119 -21.27 -11.42 -26.42
N GLY A 120 -20.82 -10.87 -27.56
CA GLY A 120 -21.69 -10.46 -28.67
C GLY A 120 -21.73 -8.95 -28.90
N THR A 121 -22.45 -8.53 -29.94
CA THR A 121 -22.57 -7.13 -30.37
C THR A 121 -23.39 -6.31 -29.37
N TYR A 122 -22.96 -5.06 -29.12
CA TYR A 122 -23.70 -4.11 -28.29
C TYR A 122 -25.17 -3.99 -28.73
N PHE A 123 -26.08 -4.17 -27.78
CA PHE A 123 -27.52 -4.22 -28.04
C PHE A 123 -28.27 -3.22 -27.14
N PRO A 124 -28.58 -2.01 -27.64
CA PRO A 124 -29.15 -0.91 -26.85
C PRO A 124 -30.41 -1.25 -26.04
N PRO A 125 -31.33 -2.13 -26.48
CA PRO A 125 -32.48 -2.50 -25.65
C PRO A 125 -32.12 -3.15 -24.31
N LEU A 126 -30.97 -3.83 -24.19
CA LEU A 126 -30.49 -4.33 -22.90
C LEU A 126 -30.00 -3.21 -21.98
N THR A 127 -29.33 -2.21 -22.53
CA THR A 127 -28.91 -1.01 -21.80
C THR A 127 -30.10 -0.26 -21.22
N ILE A 128 -31.20 -0.16 -21.99
CA ILE A 128 -32.46 0.42 -21.51
C ILE A 128 -33.03 -0.40 -20.34
N ALA A 129 -32.95 -1.73 -20.38
CA ALA A 129 -33.42 -2.55 -19.28
C ALA A 129 -32.64 -2.30 -17.96
N PHE A 130 -31.32 -2.18 -18.03
CA PHE A 130 -30.49 -1.83 -16.87
C PHE A 130 -30.74 -0.41 -16.37
N PHE A 131 -30.95 0.55 -17.27
CA PHE A 131 -31.37 1.90 -16.92
C PHE A 131 -32.69 1.89 -16.13
N MET A 132 -33.66 1.08 -16.57
CA MET A 132 -34.98 0.98 -15.93
C MET A 132 -34.90 0.41 -14.51
N ILE A 133 -33.99 -0.51 -14.20
CA ILE A 133 -33.78 -1.04 -12.84
C ILE A 133 -33.44 0.10 -11.86
N GLY A 134 -32.43 0.91 -12.19
CA GLY A 134 -31.96 1.99 -11.32
C GLY A 134 -32.93 3.17 -11.27
N LEU A 135 -33.56 3.52 -12.40
CA LEU A 135 -34.57 4.57 -12.48
C LEU A 135 -35.78 4.25 -11.60
N SER A 136 -36.31 3.03 -11.71
CA SER A 136 -37.51 2.62 -10.96
C SER A 136 -37.23 2.52 -9.45
N ALA A 137 -36.09 1.97 -9.03
CA ALA A 137 -35.71 1.96 -7.61
C ALA A 137 -35.60 3.37 -7.02
N GLY A 138 -34.96 4.30 -7.74
CA GLY A 138 -34.82 5.69 -7.30
C GLY A 138 -36.11 6.52 -7.36
N LEU A 139 -37.09 6.13 -8.17
CA LEU A 139 -38.44 6.72 -8.13
C LEU A 139 -39.21 6.17 -6.93
N LEU A 140 -39.22 4.85 -6.75
CA LEU A 140 -39.98 4.17 -5.70
C LEU A 140 -39.55 4.59 -4.29
N VAL A 141 -38.25 4.82 -4.05
CA VAL A 141 -37.76 5.30 -2.74
C VAL A 141 -38.34 6.67 -2.34
N ARG A 142 -38.75 7.51 -3.31
CA ARG A 142 -39.35 8.83 -3.06
C ARG A 142 -40.83 8.74 -2.66
N PHE A 143 -41.54 7.71 -3.13
CA PHE A 143 -42.97 7.55 -2.90
C PHE A 143 -43.28 6.61 -1.72
N ILE A 144 -42.41 5.64 -1.43
CA ILE A 144 -42.64 4.64 -0.37
C ILE A 144 -42.11 5.16 0.98
N ARG A 145 -43.04 5.55 1.86
CA ARG A 145 -42.76 6.11 3.20
C ARG A 145 -42.99 5.14 4.37
N VAL A 146 -42.82 3.84 4.13
CA VAL A 146 -43.02 2.80 5.15
C VAL A 146 -41.92 2.86 6.22
N LYS A 147 -42.30 2.84 7.51
CA LYS A 147 -41.36 2.92 8.64
C LYS A 147 -40.56 1.63 8.86
N HIS A 148 -41.12 0.46 8.54
CA HIS A 148 -40.44 -0.81 8.72
C HIS A 148 -39.32 -0.99 7.67
N PRO A 149 -38.04 -1.11 8.06
CA PRO A 149 -36.91 -0.93 7.15
C PRO A 149 -36.80 -2.06 6.10
N LEU A 150 -37.05 -3.30 6.49
CA LEU A 150 -37.05 -4.43 5.55
C LEU A 150 -38.22 -4.32 4.56
N LEU A 151 -39.41 -3.98 5.07
CA LEU A 151 -40.62 -3.86 4.24
C LEU A 151 -40.48 -2.70 3.24
N ARG A 152 -39.82 -1.61 3.65
CA ARG A 152 -39.49 -0.50 2.76
C ARG A 152 -38.58 -0.94 1.61
N ILE A 153 -37.53 -1.71 1.87
CA ILE A 153 -36.63 -2.22 0.83
C ILE A 153 -37.35 -3.22 -0.08
N VAL A 154 -38.16 -4.14 0.47
CA VAL A 154 -38.98 -5.08 -0.31
C VAL A 154 -39.89 -4.35 -1.31
N LEU A 155 -40.59 -3.31 -0.85
CA LEU A 155 -41.51 -2.52 -1.70
C LEU A 155 -40.78 -1.68 -2.76
N ILE A 156 -39.46 -1.47 -2.64
CA ILE A 156 -38.65 -0.74 -3.62
C ILE A 156 -38.00 -1.71 -4.61
N VAL A 157 -37.28 -2.72 -4.11
CA VAL A 157 -36.44 -3.61 -4.91
C VAL A 157 -37.28 -4.54 -5.77
N ILE A 158 -38.33 -5.17 -5.21
CA ILE A 158 -39.14 -6.13 -5.97
C ILE A 158 -39.78 -5.45 -7.19
N PRO A 159 -40.53 -4.33 -7.07
CA PRO A 159 -41.13 -3.71 -8.25
C PRO A 159 -40.09 -3.19 -9.24
N ALA A 160 -38.94 -2.67 -8.77
CA ALA A 160 -37.87 -2.22 -9.65
C ALA A 160 -37.28 -3.36 -10.50
N GLU A 161 -37.09 -4.53 -9.89
CA GLU A 161 -36.63 -5.72 -10.63
C GLU A 161 -37.72 -6.32 -11.53
N ILE A 162 -39.01 -6.22 -11.19
CA ILE A 162 -40.09 -6.63 -12.10
C ILE A 162 -40.02 -5.77 -13.36
N ILE A 163 -39.93 -4.45 -13.19
CA ILE A 163 -39.91 -3.51 -14.30
C ILE A 163 -38.66 -3.73 -15.16
N GLY A 164 -37.47 -3.63 -14.57
CA GLY A 164 -36.22 -3.64 -15.34
C GLY A 164 -35.71 -5.03 -15.71
N SER A 165 -35.72 -5.98 -14.77
CA SER A 165 -35.12 -7.32 -14.98
C SER A 165 -36.10 -8.34 -15.54
N TYR A 166 -37.34 -8.39 -15.03
CA TYR A 166 -38.31 -9.39 -15.47
C TYR A 166 -39.01 -8.99 -16.77
N LEU A 167 -39.48 -7.74 -16.89
CA LEU A 167 -40.20 -7.26 -18.08
C LEU A 167 -39.23 -6.71 -19.15
N SER A 168 -38.52 -5.61 -18.86
CA SER A 168 -37.70 -4.92 -19.86
C SER A 168 -36.56 -5.79 -20.41
N LYS A 169 -35.80 -6.47 -19.55
CA LYS A 169 -34.71 -7.35 -20.00
C LYS A 169 -35.24 -8.58 -20.77
N SER A 170 -36.41 -9.12 -20.41
CA SER A 170 -37.00 -10.24 -21.16
C SER A 170 -37.50 -9.81 -22.53
N LEU A 171 -38.05 -8.59 -22.62
CA LEU A 171 -38.44 -8.01 -23.89
C LEU A 171 -37.23 -7.77 -24.79
N ALA A 172 -36.15 -7.19 -24.25
CA ALA A 172 -34.88 -7.03 -24.98
C ALA A 172 -34.33 -8.38 -25.47
N LEU A 173 -34.28 -9.39 -24.61
CA LEU A 173 -33.82 -10.73 -24.99
C LEU A 173 -34.73 -11.40 -26.04
N SER A 174 -36.03 -11.11 -26.04
CA SER A 174 -36.96 -11.64 -27.05
C SER A 174 -36.60 -11.17 -28.45
N PHE A 175 -36.20 -9.90 -28.59
CA PHE A 175 -35.71 -9.35 -29.85
C PHE A 175 -34.33 -9.89 -30.23
N LEU A 176 -33.45 -10.08 -29.24
CA LEU A 176 -32.07 -10.53 -29.49
C LEU A 176 -32.00 -12.00 -29.92
N VAL A 177 -32.83 -12.87 -29.34
CA VAL A 177 -32.79 -14.34 -29.56
C VAL A 177 -33.90 -14.82 -30.50
N GLY A 178 -34.88 -13.97 -30.83
CA GLY A 178 -36.00 -14.32 -31.72
C GLY A 178 -37.04 -15.25 -31.08
N VAL A 179 -37.10 -15.31 -29.74
CA VAL A 179 -38.05 -16.14 -28.99
C VAL A 179 -39.24 -15.28 -28.54
N PRO A 180 -40.50 -15.76 -28.62
CA PRO A 180 -41.66 -15.00 -28.17
C PRO A 180 -41.53 -14.52 -26.72
N PHE A 181 -41.88 -13.26 -26.46
CA PHE A 181 -41.78 -12.64 -25.13
C PHE A 181 -42.46 -13.45 -24.02
N THR A 182 -43.63 -14.02 -24.30
CA THR A 182 -44.38 -14.87 -23.35
C THR A 182 -43.62 -16.14 -22.95
N THR A 183 -42.86 -16.72 -23.88
CA THR A 183 -42.04 -17.91 -23.62
C THR A 183 -40.84 -17.57 -22.73
N LEU A 184 -40.19 -16.44 -22.98
CA LEU A 184 -39.10 -15.96 -22.14
C LEU A 184 -39.56 -15.54 -20.75
N LEU A 185 -40.75 -14.93 -20.61
CA LEU A 185 -41.33 -14.64 -19.31
C LEU A 185 -41.50 -15.91 -18.48
N ALA A 186 -42.11 -16.94 -19.05
CA ALA A 186 -42.29 -18.23 -18.38
C ALA A 186 -40.94 -18.85 -17.96
N ALA A 187 -39.95 -18.85 -18.85
CA ALA A 187 -38.62 -19.40 -18.57
C ALA A 187 -37.84 -18.61 -17.51
N ARG A 188 -38.05 -17.29 -17.43
CA ARG A 188 -37.32 -16.40 -16.50
C ARG A 188 -38.03 -16.16 -15.18
N ALA A 189 -39.29 -16.57 -15.02
CA ALA A 189 -40.09 -16.31 -13.82
C ALA A 189 -39.42 -16.81 -12.52
N LEU A 190 -39.05 -18.10 -12.48
CA LEU A 190 -38.45 -18.70 -11.29
C LEU A 190 -37.03 -18.17 -11.02
N PRO A 191 -36.10 -18.11 -12.00
CA PRO A 191 -34.77 -17.55 -11.77
C PRO A 191 -34.80 -16.11 -11.29
N VAL A 192 -35.66 -15.27 -11.88
CA VAL A 192 -35.76 -13.86 -11.51
C VAL A 192 -36.36 -13.71 -10.11
N ALA A 193 -37.38 -14.50 -9.74
CA ALA A 193 -37.93 -14.48 -8.38
C ALA A 193 -36.88 -14.82 -7.30
N ILE A 194 -35.99 -15.77 -7.56
CA ILE A 194 -34.89 -16.12 -6.66
C ILE A 194 -33.89 -14.96 -6.54
N VAL A 195 -33.43 -14.42 -7.68
CA VAL A 195 -32.49 -13.28 -7.71
C VAL A 195 -33.06 -12.06 -6.99
N MET A 196 -34.34 -11.74 -7.22
CA MET A 196 -35.02 -10.62 -6.56
C MET A 196 -35.03 -10.75 -5.05
N THR A 197 -35.23 -11.96 -4.54
CA THR A 197 -35.22 -12.24 -3.10
C THR A 197 -33.81 -12.05 -2.52
N VAL A 198 -32.79 -12.58 -3.19
CA VAL A 198 -31.39 -12.45 -2.78
C VAL A 198 -30.95 -10.98 -2.82
N ASN A 199 -31.22 -10.27 -3.92
CA ASN A 199 -30.87 -8.86 -4.07
C ASN A 199 -31.58 -8.00 -3.03
N THR A 200 -32.85 -8.29 -2.70
CA THR A 200 -33.58 -7.59 -1.64
C THR A 200 -32.88 -7.73 -0.29
N LEU A 201 -32.39 -8.92 0.06
CA LEU A 201 -31.66 -9.15 1.31
C LEU A 201 -30.32 -8.42 1.32
N ILE A 202 -29.55 -8.51 0.23
CA ILE A 202 -28.25 -7.84 0.10
C ILE A 202 -28.41 -6.32 0.18
N VAL A 203 -29.35 -5.75 -0.58
CA VAL A 203 -29.64 -4.32 -0.56
C VAL A 203 -30.11 -3.89 0.84
N PHE A 204 -30.92 -4.70 1.53
CA PHE A 204 -31.33 -4.40 2.90
C PHE A 204 -30.13 -4.33 3.87
N ILE A 205 -29.24 -5.33 3.83
CA ILE A 205 -28.04 -5.37 4.67
C ILE A 205 -27.16 -4.15 4.38
N LEU A 206 -26.83 -3.91 3.11
CA LEU A 206 -25.95 -2.81 2.70
C LEU A 206 -26.57 -1.44 3.00
N ASN A 207 -27.87 -1.27 2.78
CA ASN A 207 -28.55 -0.02 3.11
C ASN A 207 -28.59 0.24 4.62
N ARG A 208 -28.65 -0.81 5.45
CA ARG A 208 -28.59 -0.69 6.91
C ARG A 208 -27.19 -0.37 7.42
N THR A 209 -26.15 -0.98 6.86
CA THR A 209 -24.76 -0.79 7.32
C THR A 209 -24.10 0.47 6.76
N LEU A 210 -24.46 0.86 5.53
CA LEU A 210 -23.77 1.95 4.80
C LEU A 210 -24.67 3.16 4.50
N GLY A 211 -26.00 3.02 4.59
CA GLY A 211 -26.94 4.05 4.13
C GLY A 211 -26.85 5.38 4.87
N GLU A 212 -26.63 5.38 6.19
CA GLU A 212 -26.48 6.63 6.96
C GLU A 212 -25.16 7.36 6.66
N LYS A 213 -24.06 6.62 6.43
CA LYS A 213 -22.75 7.18 6.06
C LYS A 213 -22.78 7.78 4.64
N ALA A 214 -23.54 7.18 3.72
CA ALA A 214 -23.69 7.69 2.36
C ALA A 214 -24.58 8.95 2.28
N MET A 215 -25.53 9.12 3.21
CA MET A 215 -26.51 10.22 3.20
C MET A 215 -26.14 11.43 4.08
N ARG A 216 -25.46 11.24 5.23
CA ARG A 216 -25.10 12.35 6.15
C ARG A 216 -24.16 13.40 5.55
N ASP A 217 -23.33 13.03 4.58
CA ASP A 217 -22.38 13.96 3.94
C ASP A 217 -22.99 14.79 2.78
N SER A 218 -24.32 14.76 2.61
CA SER A 218 -25.01 15.45 1.51
C SER A 218 -25.72 16.75 1.87
N SER A 219 -25.66 17.17 3.14
CA SER A 219 -26.30 18.40 3.63
C SER A 219 -25.37 19.28 4.47
N PHE A 220 -24.11 19.42 4.06
CA PHE A 220 -23.21 20.44 4.62
C PHE A 220 -23.15 21.62 3.64
N GLY A 221 -24.09 22.55 3.78
CA GLY A 221 -24.22 23.68 2.88
C GLY A 221 -25.24 24.68 3.40
N ALA A 222 -25.06 25.15 4.65
CA ALA A 222 -25.55 26.43 5.18
C ALA A 222 -25.30 26.49 6.69
N SER A 223 -24.11 26.93 7.12
CA SER A 223 -23.88 27.66 8.37
C SER A 223 -22.37 27.88 8.56
N LEU A 224 -21.86 28.93 7.93
CA LEU A 224 -20.60 29.56 8.32
C LEU A 224 -20.90 31.04 8.56
N VAL A 225 -21.44 31.35 9.73
CA VAL A 225 -21.21 32.62 10.45
C VAL A 225 -21.40 32.31 11.93
N ASP A 226 -20.32 32.03 12.63
CA ASP A 226 -19.95 32.80 13.82
C ASP A 226 -18.58 32.34 14.33
N GLY A 227 -17.67 33.30 14.45
CA GLY A 227 -16.38 33.10 15.07
C GLY A 227 -16.48 33.17 16.58
N SER A 228 -15.91 32.20 17.28
CA SER A 228 -15.23 32.41 18.56
C SER A 228 -14.34 31.20 18.93
N SER A 229 -13.04 31.50 19.03
CA SER A 229 -11.96 30.89 19.82
C SER A 229 -12.04 29.46 20.40
N THR A 230 -11.08 28.65 19.94
CA THR A 230 -10.17 27.73 20.68
C THR A 230 -10.72 26.62 21.58
N SER A 231 -10.57 25.38 21.08
CA SER A 231 -9.78 24.32 21.74
C SER A 231 -9.36 23.31 20.67
N GLY A 232 -8.06 23.13 20.46
CA GLY A 232 -7.52 22.20 19.47
C GLY A 232 -7.67 20.77 19.95
N GLU A 233 -8.50 19.98 19.28
CA GLU A 233 -8.45 18.52 19.43
C GLU A 233 -7.18 18.02 18.72
N SER A 234 -6.22 17.54 19.52
CA SER A 234 -5.04 16.85 19.02
C SER A 234 -5.46 15.52 18.39
N MET A 235 -5.00 15.24 17.18
CA MET A 235 -5.19 13.94 16.53
C MET A 235 -4.69 12.81 17.43
N THR A 236 -5.50 11.78 17.60
CA THR A 236 -5.13 10.55 18.32
C THR A 236 -4.30 9.62 17.43
N TYR A 237 -3.61 8.65 18.04
CA TYR A 237 -2.87 7.63 17.29
C TYR A 237 -3.76 6.84 16.33
N ASP A 238 -4.95 6.40 16.78
CA ASP A 238 -5.86 5.62 15.94
C ASP A 238 -6.37 6.43 14.73
N GLU A 239 -6.61 7.73 14.92
CA GLU A 239 -6.97 8.64 13.81
C GLU A 239 -5.80 8.83 12.83
N ALA A 240 -4.57 8.96 13.34
CA ALA A 240 -3.38 9.06 12.52
C ALA A 240 -3.14 7.79 11.69
N MET A 241 -3.20 6.62 12.31
CA MET A 241 -3.06 5.33 11.63
C MET A 241 -4.19 5.11 10.62
N THR A 242 -5.42 5.45 10.99
CA THR A 242 -6.57 5.40 10.08
C THR A 242 -6.33 6.29 8.87
N TYR A 243 -5.82 7.51 9.05
CA TYR A 243 -5.49 8.40 7.94
C TYR A 243 -4.37 7.83 7.06
N ILE A 244 -3.28 7.35 7.64
CA ILE A 244 -2.13 6.77 6.91
C ILE A 244 -2.57 5.57 6.06
N HIS A 245 -3.34 4.63 6.63
CA HIS A 245 -3.79 3.42 5.92
C HIS A 245 -4.97 3.64 4.98
N GLN A 246 -5.75 4.73 5.15
CA GLN A 246 -6.80 5.10 4.20
C GLN A 246 -6.24 5.42 2.81
N VAL A 247 -4.95 5.73 2.72
CA VAL A 247 -4.24 6.07 1.49
C VAL A 247 -3.88 4.81 0.68
N THR A 248 -4.85 3.93 0.47
CA THR A 248 -4.81 2.92 -0.59
C THR A 248 -5.60 3.44 -1.78
N TRP A 249 -4.98 4.27 -2.62
CA TRP A 249 -5.59 4.70 -3.88
C TRP A 249 -4.97 3.93 -5.05
N ARG A 250 -5.85 3.26 -5.77
CA ARG A 250 -5.61 2.30 -6.86
C ARG A 250 -4.56 2.80 -7.87
N GLY A 251 -3.60 1.92 -8.19
CA GLY A 251 -2.69 2.07 -9.33
C GLY A 251 -1.46 2.93 -9.06
N ALA A 252 -0.64 2.54 -8.07
CA ALA A 252 0.61 3.21 -7.71
C ALA A 252 1.46 3.51 -8.95
N LYS A 253 1.43 4.76 -9.41
CA LYS A 253 2.44 5.27 -10.34
C LYS A 253 3.69 5.52 -9.53
N PHE A 254 4.73 4.73 -9.75
CA PHE A 254 6.06 5.04 -9.20
C PHE A 254 6.49 6.45 -9.60
N GLY A 255 7.14 7.16 -8.69
CA GLY A 255 7.53 8.54 -8.91
C GLY A 255 8.00 9.23 -7.62
N ILE A 256 8.94 10.16 -7.77
CA ILE A 256 9.44 10.98 -6.65
C ILE A 256 8.68 12.31 -6.54
N GLU A 257 7.80 12.61 -7.49
CA GLU A 257 7.19 13.92 -7.68
C GLU A 257 6.25 14.28 -6.54
N ARG A 258 5.35 13.36 -6.14
CA ARG A 258 4.44 13.58 -5.00
C ARG A 258 5.20 13.76 -3.70
N THR A 259 6.22 12.93 -3.45
CA THR A 259 7.07 13.07 -2.26
C THR A 259 7.77 14.43 -2.26
N SER A 260 8.34 14.83 -3.39
CA SER A 260 9.04 16.10 -3.55
C SER A 260 8.10 17.31 -3.37
N GLU A 261 6.89 17.25 -3.93
CA GLU A 261 5.86 18.27 -3.75
C GLU A 261 5.47 18.40 -2.27
N LEU A 262 5.19 17.28 -1.60
CA LEU A 262 4.78 17.29 -0.20
C LEU A 262 5.90 17.81 0.70
N LEU A 263 7.15 17.37 0.50
CA LEU A 263 8.32 17.90 1.20
C LEU A 263 8.47 19.41 0.99
N SER A 264 8.24 19.91 -0.24
CA SER A 264 8.27 21.33 -0.53
C SER A 264 7.19 22.10 0.25
N ARG A 265 5.96 21.56 0.31
CA ARG A 265 4.82 22.15 1.03
C ARG A 265 5.06 22.28 2.54
N ILE A 266 5.84 21.38 3.14
CA ILE A 266 6.18 21.41 4.57
C ILE A 266 7.51 22.12 4.87
N GLY A 267 8.11 22.79 3.88
CA GLY A 267 9.28 23.64 4.10
C GLY A 267 10.64 22.95 3.92
N ASN A 268 10.67 21.87 3.13
CA ASN A 268 11.87 21.13 2.73
C ASN A 268 12.75 20.63 3.91
N PRO A 269 12.19 19.87 4.87
CA PRO A 269 12.95 19.38 6.03
C PRO A 269 14.15 18.51 5.66
N GLN A 270 14.06 17.75 4.57
CA GLN A 270 15.14 16.92 4.04
C GLN A 270 16.40 17.70 3.70
N LYS A 271 16.31 19.00 3.38
CA LYS A 271 17.48 19.83 3.05
C LYS A 271 18.28 20.28 4.26
N LYS A 272 17.76 20.04 5.47
CA LYS A 272 18.37 20.41 6.76
C LYS A 272 18.95 19.21 7.51
N LEU A 273 18.87 18.03 6.90
CA LEU A 273 19.30 16.76 7.47
C LEU A 273 20.47 16.19 6.66
N LYS A 274 21.21 15.30 7.29
CA LYS A 274 22.27 14.52 6.66
C LYS A 274 21.85 13.06 6.59
N PHE A 275 22.26 12.35 5.54
CA PHE A 275 21.79 11.00 5.28
C PHE A 275 22.91 10.03 4.95
N VAL A 276 22.77 8.79 5.40
CA VAL A 276 23.35 7.61 4.75
C VAL A 276 22.20 6.89 4.06
N HIS A 277 22.24 6.74 2.74
CA HIS A 277 21.12 6.19 1.96
C HIS A 277 21.44 4.78 1.48
N VAL A 278 20.63 3.78 1.87
CA VAL A 278 20.97 2.36 1.72
C VAL A 278 19.96 1.63 0.84
N ALA A 279 20.41 1.19 -0.34
CA ALA A 279 19.68 0.32 -1.25
C ALA A 279 20.28 -1.10 -1.28
N GLY A 280 19.63 -1.98 -2.07
CA GLY A 280 20.05 -3.36 -2.28
C GLY A 280 18.89 -4.35 -2.24
N THR A 281 19.17 -5.61 -2.53
CA THR A 281 18.17 -6.69 -2.43
C THR A 281 18.16 -7.25 -1.01
N ASN A 282 19.31 -7.73 -0.53
CA ASN A 282 19.47 -8.34 0.79
C ASN A 282 20.52 -7.59 1.62
N GLY A 283 20.32 -7.53 2.94
CA GLY A 283 21.29 -6.95 3.89
C GLY A 283 21.10 -5.47 4.21
N LYS A 284 20.15 -4.76 3.57
CA LYS A 284 19.81 -3.35 3.85
C LYS A 284 19.58 -3.07 5.34
N GLY A 285 18.47 -3.55 5.91
CA GLY A 285 18.15 -3.32 7.32
C GLY A 285 19.24 -3.70 8.32
N SER A 286 19.94 -4.83 8.13
CA SER A 286 21.06 -5.21 9.02
C SER A 286 22.25 -4.25 8.92
N THR A 287 22.60 -3.82 7.71
CA THR A 287 23.65 -2.81 7.50
C THR A 287 23.24 -1.47 8.11
N CYS A 288 21.99 -1.04 7.89
CA CYS A 288 21.45 0.18 8.49
C CYS A 288 21.52 0.14 10.01
N ALA A 289 21.13 -0.98 10.63
CA ALA A 289 21.13 -1.18 12.07
C ALA A 289 22.55 -1.11 12.67
N MET A 290 23.54 -1.72 12.01
CA MET A 290 24.94 -1.69 12.46
C MET A 290 25.52 -0.26 12.39
N ILE A 291 25.26 0.45 11.29
CA ILE A 291 25.71 1.84 11.11
C ILE A 291 25.03 2.74 12.14
N ALA A 292 23.70 2.67 12.26
CA ALA A 292 22.94 3.51 13.17
C ALA A 292 23.33 3.29 14.64
N LYS A 293 23.54 2.02 15.04
CA LYS A 293 23.98 1.68 16.40
C LYS A 293 25.37 2.23 16.71
N THR A 294 26.30 2.12 15.76
CA THR A 294 27.66 2.66 15.88
C THR A 294 27.65 4.19 16.02
N LEU A 295 26.88 4.89 15.19
CA LEU A 295 26.74 6.35 15.24
C LEU A 295 26.09 6.82 16.55
N THR A 296 25.06 6.11 17.02
CA THR A 296 24.42 6.40 18.31
C THR A 296 25.42 6.27 19.46
N LEU A 297 26.24 5.21 19.48
CA LEU A 297 27.25 5.01 20.51
C LEU A 297 28.43 5.99 20.41
N ALA A 298 28.68 6.55 19.23
CA ALA A 298 29.62 7.65 19.03
C ALA A 298 29.08 9.00 19.55
N GLY A 299 27.83 9.06 20.02
CA GLY A 299 27.21 10.22 20.64
C GLY A 299 26.38 11.10 19.70
N TYR A 300 26.11 10.63 18.48
CA TYR A 300 25.26 11.35 17.52
C TYR A 300 23.78 11.04 17.72
N ASN A 301 22.92 12.07 17.57
CA ASN A 301 21.49 11.89 17.43
C ASN A 301 21.19 11.24 16.08
N THR A 302 20.96 9.93 16.11
CA THR A 302 20.91 9.10 14.91
C THR A 302 19.47 8.71 14.61
N GLY A 303 18.96 9.14 13.46
CA GLY A 303 17.71 8.63 12.91
C GLY A 303 17.93 7.30 12.16
N LEU A 304 16.97 6.38 12.23
CA LEU A 304 16.96 5.14 11.48
C LEU A 304 15.58 4.92 10.87
N TYR A 305 15.52 4.96 9.54
CA TYR A 305 14.31 4.67 8.77
C TYR A 305 14.41 3.32 8.08
N ILE A 306 13.41 2.45 8.27
CA ILE A 306 13.40 1.08 7.74
C ILE A 306 12.08 0.70 7.09
N SER A 307 12.13 -0.35 6.26
CA SER A 307 10.92 -0.99 5.76
C SER A 307 11.13 -2.46 5.35
N PRO A 308 10.12 -3.34 5.55
CA PRO A 308 8.90 -3.13 6.34
C PRO A 308 9.18 -3.12 7.87
N PHE A 309 8.15 -2.94 8.69
CA PHE A 309 8.21 -3.25 10.13
C PHE A 309 7.92 -4.74 10.38
N ILE A 310 8.22 -5.24 11.59
CA ILE A 310 7.95 -6.61 12.01
C ILE A 310 6.74 -6.70 12.95
N ASN A 311 6.77 -6.04 14.12
CA ASN A 311 5.67 -6.10 15.10
C ASN A 311 4.82 -4.83 15.07
N HIS A 312 5.46 -3.66 15.06
CA HIS A 312 4.79 -2.38 15.21
C HIS A 312 5.18 -1.37 14.12
N PHE A 313 4.19 -0.63 13.63
CA PHE A 313 4.38 0.39 12.61
C PHE A 313 5.46 1.43 12.95
N SER A 314 5.58 1.79 14.24
CA SER A 314 6.57 2.75 14.74
C SER A 314 8.02 2.32 14.52
N GLU A 315 8.30 1.01 14.36
CA GLU A 315 9.65 0.51 14.09
C GLU A 315 10.29 1.11 12.84
N ARG A 316 9.46 1.56 11.88
CA ARG A 316 9.90 2.23 10.65
C ARG A 316 10.69 3.50 10.91
N MET A 317 10.52 4.13 12.07
CA MET A 317 11.04 5.46 12.40
C MET A 317 11.62 5.44 13.80
N GLN A 318 12.94 5.45 13.92
CA GLN A 318 13.61 5.37 15.22
C GLN A 318 14.59 6.52 15.42
N MET A 319 14.68 7.02 16.66
CA MET A 319 15.73 7.91 17.11
C MET A 319 16.58 7.21 18.16
N ASN A 320 17.90 7.13 17.94
CA ASN A 320 18.86 6.49 18.86
C ASN A 320 18.47 5.04 19.23
N GLY A 321 17.83 4.33 18.29
CA GLY A 321 17.35 2.95 18.47
C GLY A 321 16.02 2.84 19.23
N VAL A 322 15.31 3.94 19.46
CA VAL A 322 13.97 3.96 20.08
C VAL A 322 12.93 4.34 19.02
N PRO A 323 11.91 3.50 18.77
CA PRO A 323 10.80 3.82 17.87
C PRO A 323 10.05 5.11 18.26
N ILE A 324 9.51 5.80 17.26
CA ILE A 324 8.64 6.97 17.45
C ILE A 324 7.46 6.64 18.37
N SER A 325 7.12 7.56 19.30
CA SER A 325 5.96 7.37 20.17
C SER A 325 4.65 7.58 19.41
N ASN A 326 3.56 6.97 19.91
CA ASN A 326 2.24 7.11 19.33
C ASN A 326 1.78 8.58 19.27
N GLU A 327 2.10 9.35 20.32
CA GLU A 327 1.77 10.77 20.44
C GLU A 327 2.54 11.59 19.40
N THR A 328 3.84 11.38 19.26
CA THR A 328 4.67 12.09 18.28
C THR A 328 4.26 11.73 16.85
N LEU A 329 3.94 10.46 16.58
CA LEU A 329 3.44 10.05 15.27
C LEU A 329 2.13 10.78 14.93
N ALA A 330 1.20 10.84 15.88
CA ALA A 330 -0.08 11.51 15.67
C ALA A 330 0.07 13.03 15.48
N GLU A 331 0.94 13.67 16.27
CA GLU A 331 1.25 15.10 16.14
C GLU A 331 1.81 15.44 14.76
N ILE A 332 2.80 14.67 14.28
CA ILE A 332 3.42 14.92 12.98
C ILE A 332 2.45 14.59 11.85
N THR A 333 1.65 13.53 11.98
CA THR A 333 0.61 13.21 11.01
C THR A 333 -0.41 14.34 10.90
N ALA A 334 -0.86 14.91 12.03
CA ALA A 334 -1.75 16.06 12.05
C ALA A 334 -1.14 17.30 11.38
N PHE A 335 0.17 17.51 11.53
CA PHE A 335 0.90 18.56 10.84
C PHE A 335 0.98 18.34 9.33
N VAL A 336 1.31 17.13 8.87
CA VAL A 336 1.49 16.81 7.44
C VAL A 336 0.16 16.74 6.69
N LYS A 337 -0.90 16.22 7.33
CA LYS A 337 -2.23 16.00 6.75
C LYS A 337 -2.79 17.17 5.93
N PRO A 338 -2.89 18.42 6.43
CA PRO A 338 -3.44 19.52 5.64
C PRO A 338 -2.63 19.84 4.37
N HIS A 339 -1.33 19.56 4.36
CA HIS A 339 -0.50 19.75 3.17
C HIS A 339 -0.72 18.65 2.12
N ALA A 340 -0.87 17.40 2.58
CA ALA A 340 -1.20 16.26 1.73
C ALA A 340 -2.62 16.37 1.14
N ASP A 341 -3.62 16.73 1.95
CA ASP A 341 -5.00 16.92 1.51
C ASP A 341 -5.16 18.06 0.48
N ALA A 342 -4.23 19.01 0.47
CA ALA A 342 -4.21 20.13 -0.47
C ALA A 342 -3.48 19.81 -1.80
N MET A 343 -2.94 18.61 -1.97
CA MET A 343 -2.33 18.16 -3.22
C MET A 343 -3.40 17.69 -4.20
N ALA A 344 -3.21 18.02 -5.48
CA ALA A 344 -4.13 17.56 -6.53
C ALA A 344 -4.00 16.04 -6.77
N ASP A 345 -2.77 15.53 -6.71
CA ASP A 345 -2.46 14.10 -6.70
C ASP A 345 -2.00 13.73 -5.29
N HIS A 346 -2.88 13.11 -4.51
CA HIS A 346 -2.61 12.79 -3.11
C HIS A 346 -1.44 11.80 -2.99
N PRO A 347 -0.51 11.96 -2.04
CA PRO A 347 0.56 10.97 -1.80
C PRO A 347 -0.02 9.58 -1.55
N THR A 348 0.74 8.54 -1.86
CA THR A 348 0.48 7.16 -1.42
C THR A 348 0.86 6.97 0.05
N GLU A 349 0.46 5.85 0.65
CA GLU A 349 0.85 5.51 2.03
C GLU A 349 2.38 5.60 2.23
N PHE A 350 3.18 4.99 1.36
CA PHE A 350 4.65 4.99 1.53
C PHE A 350 5.27 6.39 1.38
N GLU A 351 4.76 7.21 0.47
CA GLU A 351 5.22 8.60 0.29
C GLU A 351 4.87 9.45 1.52
N LEU A 352 3.65 9.30 2.06
CA LEU A 352 3.21 9.99 3.27
C LEU A 352 4.07 9.60 4.49
N ILE A 353 4.33 8.31 4.67
CA ILE A 353 5.17 7.78 5.76
C ILE A 353 6.59 8.33 5.66
N THR A 354 7.16 8.36 4.45
CA THR A 354 8.51 8.89 4.23
C THR A 354 8.60 10.37 4.62
N VAL A 355 7.60 11.18 4.27
CA VAL A 355 7.56 12.59 4.66
C VAL A 355 7.40 12.77 6.17
N ILE A 356 6.50 12.01 6.81
CA ILE A 356 6.32 12.01 8.27
C ILE A 356 7.64 11.67 8.96
N ALA A 357 8.37 10.66 8.48
CA ALA A 357 9.67 10.26 9.02
C ALA A 357 10.71 11.38 8.89
N ILE A 358 10.82 12.02 7.73
CA ILE A 358 11.77 13.12 7.51
C ILE A 358 11.46 14.30 8.45
N GLU A 359 10.19 14.67 8.60
CA GLU A 359 9.77 15.71 9.54
C GLU A 359 10.08 15.33 11.00
N TYR A 360 9.87 14.05 11.37
CA TYR A 360 10.22 13.52 12.68
C TYR A 360 11.71 13.66 13.00
N TYR A 361 12.60 13.32 12.06
CA TYR A 361 14.04 13.45 12.27
C TYR A 361 14.48 14.91 12.40
N LEU A 362 13.86 15.82 11.64
CA LEU A 362 14.13 17.25 11.78
C LEU A 362 13.72 17.76 13.17
N ARG A 363 12.50 17.47 13.62
CA ARG A 363 12.00 17.88 14.95
C ARG A 363 12.82 17.28 16.08
N SER A 364 13.28 16.05 15.90
CA SER A 364 14.12 15.32 16.85
C SER A 364 15.60 15.73 16.81
N LYS A 365 15.96 16.70 15.96
CA LYS A 365 17.33 17.22 15.81
C LYS A 365 18.35 16.11 15.50
N ALA A 366 18.01 15.23 14.57
CA ALA A 366 18.94 14.21 14.10
C ALA A 366 20.17 14.87 13.46
N ASP A 367 21.36 14.43 13.89
CA ASP A 367 22.63 14.82 13.28
C ASP A 367 22.81 14.12 11.93
N ILE A 368 22.33 12.87 11.85
CA ILE A 368 22.37 12.03 10.66
C ILE A 368 21.24 10.99 10.69
N VAL A 369 20.72 10.66 9.52
CA VAL A 369 19.67 9.63 9.34
C VAL A 369 20.20 8.52 8.45
N VAL A 370 20.12 7.28 8.94
CA VAL A 370 20.36 6.09 8.13
C VAL A 370 19.03 5.69 7.48
N LEU A 371 18.93 5.90 6.17
CA LEU A 371 17.70 5.85 5.39
C LEU A 371 17.69 4.60 4.51
N GLU A 372 16.90 3.58 4.86
CA GLU A 372 16.70 2.40 4.02
C GLU A 372 15.72 2.69 2.88
N VAL A 373 16.09 2.32 1.66
CA VAL A 373 15.20 2.31 0.48
C VAL A 373 14.13 1.23 0.61
N GLY A 374 12.88 1.57 0.32
CA GLY A 374 11.78 0.61 0.31
C GLY A 374 11.85 -0.36 -0.86
N LEU A 375 11.76 0.16 -2.09
CA LEU A 375 11.78 -0.63 -3.31
C LEU A 375 12.59 0.04 -4.41
N GLY A 376 13.47 -0.72 -5.06
CA GLY A 376 14.30 -0.20 -6.15
C GLY A 376 15.32 0.81 -5.64
N GLY A 377 15.10 2.09 -5.95
CA GLY A 377 15.97 3.21 -5.59
C GLY A 377 15.58 4.49 -6.31
N GLU A 378 15.61 4.48 -7.65
CA GLU A 378 15.38 5.66 -8.50
C GLU A 378 14.05 6.37 -8.21
N LEU A 379 12.96 5.60 -8.18
CA LEU A 379 11.59 6.09 -8.00
C LEU A 379 11.06 5.89 -6.58
N ASP A 380 11.94 5.53 -5.63
CA ASP A 380 11.56 5.34 -4.24
C ASP A 380 11.38 6.71 -3.55
N SER A 381 10.40 6.82 -2.67
CA SER A 381 10.12 8.07 -1.92
C SER A 381 11.34 8.56 -1.14
N THR A 382 12.18 7.66 -0.65
CA THR A 382 13.41 8.03 0.08
C THR A 382 14.45 8.71 -0.80
N ASN A 383 14.33 8.61 -2.14
CA ASN A 383 15.25 9.23 -3.09
C ASN A 383 14.99 10.73 -3.32
N ALA A 384 13.98 11.30 -2.65
CA ALA A 384 13.67 12.73 -2.65
C ALA A 384 14.64 13.59 -1.79
N ILE A 385 15.76 13.01 -1.36
CA ILE A 385 16.86 13.70 -0.66
C ILE A 385 17.92 14.24 -1.63
N ASP A 386 18.69 15.22 -1.17
CA ASP A 386 19.90 15.70 -1.85
C ASP A 386 21.04 14.65 -1.76
N THR A 387 22.24 14.98 -2.23
CA THR A 387 23.40 14.07 -2.17
C THR A 387 23.67 13.65 -0.70
N PRO A 388 23.58 12.35 -0.36
CA PRO A 388 23.83 11.87 1.00
C PRO A 388 25.32 11.97 1.36
N GLU A 389 25.63 11.86 2.65
CA GLU A 389 27.01 11.71 3.14
C GLU A 389 27.66 10.46 2.54
N LEU A 390 26.87 9.39 2.37
CA LEU A 390 27.24 8.15 1.70
C LEU A 390 25.99 7.43 1.14
N ALA A 391 26.02 7.01 -0.12
CA ALA A 391 25.07 6.06 -0.69
C ALA A 391 25.66 4.64 -0.60
N ILE A 392 24.88 3.67 -0.15
CA ILE A 392 25.32 2.27 0.01
C ILE A 392 24.41 1.37 -0.81
N ILE A 393 24.99 0.50 -1.62
CA ILE A 393 24.26 -0.54 -2.34
C ILE A 393 24.73 -1.90 -1.82
N THR A 394 23.89 -2.49 -0.99
CA THR A 394 24.08 -3.85 -0.44
C THR A 394 23.85 -4.92 -1.52
N ASN A 395 23.96 -6.18 -1.13
CA ASN A 395 23.94 -7.32 -2.05
C ASN A 395 22.76 -7.30 -3.04
N ILE A 396 23.06 -7.57 -4.31
CA ILE A 396 22.10 -7.61 -5.42
C ILE A 396 21.76 -9.06 -5.78
N GLY A 397 20.46 -9.33 -5.88
CA GLY A 397 19.91 -10.58 -6.35
C GLY A 397 18.50 -10.37 -6.89
N PHE A 398 17.93 -11.44 -7.46
CA PHE A 398 16.55 -11.43 -7.96
C PHE A 398 15.54 -11.26 -6.83
N ASP A 399 14.83 -10.14 -6.88
CA ASP A 399 13.68 -9.86 -6.03
C ASP A 399 12.85 -8.76 -6.68
N HIS A 400 11.54 -8.73 -6.42
CA HIS A 400 10.61 -7.76 -7.01
C HIS A 400 10.72 -7.68 -8.55
N THR A 401 10.82 -8.85 -9.21
CA THR A 401 11.08 -8.91 -10.66
C THR A 401 9.93 -8.39 -11.51
N ARG A 402 8.71 -8.33 -10.94
CA ARG A 402 7.55 -7.71 -11.60
C ARG A 402 7.67 -6.19 -11.66
N GLU A 403 8.26 -5.58 -10.64
CA GLU A 403 8.39 -4.12 -10.52
C GLU A 403 9.71 -3.58 -11.07
N LEU A 404 10.82 -4.31 -10.85
CA LEU A 404 12.17 -3.84 -11.14
C LEU A 404 12.78 -4.42 -12.43
N GLY A 405 12.15 -5.43 -13.02
CA GLY A 405 12.66 -6.13 -14.20
C GLY A 405 13.10 -7.56 -13.93
N SER A 406 13.34 -8.30 -15.01
CA SER A 406 13.62 -9.73 -14.99
C SER A 406 15.11 -10.07 -15.04
N THR A 407 15.98 -9.06 -15.14
CA THR A 407 17.44 -9.20 -15.23
C THR A 407 18.15 -8.51 -14.07
N ILE A 408 19.37 -8.96 -13.76
CA ILE A 408 20.22 -8.31 -12.75
C ILE A 408 20.55 -6.88 -13.17
N THR A 409 20.84 -6.64 -14.45
CA THR A 409 21.07 -5.29 -14.99
C THR A 409 19.91 -4.34 -14.72
N GLU A 410 18.66 -4.76 -14.94
CA GLU A 410 17.47 -3.91 -14.68
C GLU A 410 17.32 -3.61 -13.18
N ILE A 411 17.46 -4.64 -12.33
CA ILE A 411 17.39 -4.49 -10.87
C ILE A 411 18.51 -3.56 -10.36
N ALA A 412 19.73 -3.72 -10.87
CA ALA A 412 20.87 -2.88 -10.54
C ALA A 412 20.65 -1.45 -11.02
N SER A 413 20.12 -1.25 -12.24
CA SER A 413 19.84 0.09 -12.78
C SER A 413 18.84 0.86 -11.92
N ALA A 414 17.75 0.21 -11.49
CA ALA A 414 16.78 0.81 -10.58
C ALA A 414 17.40 1.21 -9.22
N LYS A 415 18.32 0.39 -8.69
CA LYS A 415 19.03 0.66 -7.43
C LYS A 415 20.11 1.73 -7.57
N ALA A 416 20.76 1.83 -8.73
CA ALA A 416 21.73 2.86 -9.06
C ALA A 416 21.13 4.27 -9.03
N GLY A 417 19.78 4.39 -9.04
CA GLY A 417 19.08 5.66 -8.92
C GLY A 417 19.32 6.44 -7.62
N ILE A 418 19.85 5.80 -6.58
CA ILE A 418 20.27 6.52 -5.35
C ILE A 418 21.63 7.20 -5.48
N ILE A 419 22.39 6.90 -6.54
CA ILE A 419 23.67 7.54 -6.81
C ILE A 419 23.39 8.99 -7.23
N LYS A 420 23.91 9.96 -6.47
CA LYS A 420 23.75 11.39 -6.72
C LYS A 420 25.06 12.00 -7.25
N SER A 421 24.93 13.15 -7.91
CA SER A 421 26.07 13.85 -8.53
C SER A 421 27.14 14.21 -7.50
N GLY A 422 28.40 13.89 -7.79
CA GLY A 422 29.54 14.21 -6.94
C GLY A 422 29.57 13.53 -5.56
N GLY A 423 28.68 12.56 -5.30
CA GLY A 423 28.58 11.86 -4.02
C GLY A 423 29.58 10.72 -3.86
N ASP A 424 29.64 10.14 -2.66
CA ASP A 424 30.36 8.89 -2.39
C ASP A 424 29.38 7.71 -2.41
N VAL A 425 29.80 6.61 -3.03
CA VAL A 425 29.01 5.39 -3.21
C VAL A 425 29.83 4.20 -2.72
N LEU A 426 29.27 3.39 -1.83
CA LEU A 426 29.85 2.12 -1.40
C LEU A 426 29.01 0.96 -1.95
N ILE A 427 29.64 0.01 -2.65
CA ILE A 427 28.97 -1.20 -3.14
C ILE A 427 29.46 -2.46 -2.42
N TYR A 428 28.62 -3.49 -2.42
CA TYR A 428 28.88 -4.78 -1.76
C TYR A 428 30.00 -5.60 -2.43
N ASP A 429 30.11 -5.63 -3.76
CA ASP A 429 31.05 -6.46 -4.55
C ASP A 429 30.78 -7.98 -4.51
N GLN A 430 29.89 -8.44 -5.39
CA GLN A 430 29.63 -9.89 -5.55
C GLN A 430 29.04 -10.25 -6.93
N ASN A 431 28.68 -9.27 -7.76
CA ASN A 431 27.93 -9.52 -8.98
C ASN A 431 28.48 -8.62 -10.10
N PRO A 432 29.38 -9.14 -10.95
CA PRO A 432 30.06 -8.34 -11.97
C PRO A 432 29.11 -7.57 -12.89
N GLU A 433 27.92 -8.11 -13.18
CA GLU A 433 26.89 -7.45 -14.00
C GLU A 433 26.32 -6.22 -13.28
N ALA A 434 25.96 -6.36 -12.00
CA ALA A 434 25.47 -5.24 -11.21
C ALA A 434 26.59 -4.21 -10.92
N ASP A 435 27.79 -4.69 -10.61
CA ASP A 435 28.94 -3.85 -10.27
C ASP A 435 29.35 -2.96 -11.46
N GLN A 436 29.24 -3.48 -12.69
CA GLN A 436 29.45 -2.68 -13.91
C GLN A 436 28.40 -1.57 -14.09
N VAL A 437 27.13 -1.84 -13.76
CA VAL A 437 26.06 -0.84 -13.79
C VAL A 437 26.36 0.28 -12.79
N PHE A 438 26.76 -0.06 -11.57
CA PHE A 438 27.09 0.93 -10.54
C PHE A 438 28.33 1.76 -10.89
N ALA A 439 29.38 1.13 -11.42
CA ALA A 439 30.57 1.84 -11.89
C ALA A 439 30.25 2.83 -13.01
N SER A 440 29.42 2.41 -13.98
CA SER A 440 28.96 3.27 -15.07
C SER A 440 28.11 4.43 -14.56
N ALA A 441 27.21 4.18 -13.61
CA ALA A 441 26.37 5.20 -13.00
C ALA A 441 27.18 6.21 -12.17
N CYS A 442 28.22 5.76 -11.46
CA CYS A 442 29.15 6.62 -10.73
C CYS A 442 29.93 7.52 -11.68
N LEU A 443 30.51 6.94 -12.75
CA LEU A 443 31.23 7.69 -13.77
C LEU A 443 30.36 8.77 -14.42
N ALA A 444 29.13 8.42 -14.81
CA ALA A 444 28.19 9.35 -15.43
C ALA A 444 27.78 10.52 -14.52
N ARG A 445 27.82 10.32 -13.20
CA ARG A 445 27.43 11.31 -12.19
C ARG A 445 28.63 11.97 -11.50
N GLY A 446 29.85 11.63 -11.91
CA GLY A 446 31.08 12.08 -11.23
C GLY A 446 31.13 11.70 -9.74
N ALA A 447 30.48 10.59 -9.36
CA ALA A 447 30.47 10.08 -8.00
C ALA A 447 31.71 9.19 -7.75
N THR A 448 32.22 9.21 -6.52
CA THR A 448 33.35 8.37 -6.11
C THR A 448 32.84 6.99 -5.73
N LEU A 449 33.33 5.96 -6.43
CA LEU A 449 32.99 4.56 -6.15
C LEU A 449 33.99 3.96 -5.15
N HIS A 450 33.46 3.39 -4.08
CA HIS A 450 34.14 2.56 -3.09
C HIS A 450 33.59 1.14 -3.15
N ILE A 451 34.46 0.15 -2.97
CA ILE A 451 34.13 -1.26 -3.08
C ILE A 451 34.46 -1.93 -1.74
N THR A 452 33.52 -2.71 -1.20
CA THR A 452 33.73 -3.43 0.06
C THR A 452 34.72 -4.57 -0.16
N ASP A 453 35.87 -4.53 0.51
CA ASP A 453 36.82 -5.64 0.47
C ASP A 453 36.40 -6.76 1.43
N HIS A 454 35.71 -7.76 0.90
CA HIS A 454 35.29 -8.94 1.65
C HIS A 454 36.43 -9.87 2.06
N SER A 455 37.63 -9.75 1.46
CA SER A 455 38.79 -10.57 1.83
C SER A 455 39.35 -10.22 3.21
N ARG A 456 38.99 -9.04 3.74
CA ARG A 456 39.28 -8.62 5.11
C ARG A 456 38.62 -9.52 6.14
N VAL A 457 37.50 -10.16 5.80
CA VAL A 457 36.73 -11.01 6.71
C VAL A 457 37.23 -12.45 6.66
N SER A 458 37.60 -12.99 7.82
CA SER A 458 38.04 -14.39 7.96
C SER A 458 37.65 -14.98 9.31
N ASN A 459 37.85 -16.30 9.50
CA ASN A 459 37.60 -17.00 10.75
C ASN A 459 36.21 -16.72 11.34
N VAL A 460 35.17 -16.84 10.51
CA VAL A 460 33.78 -16.66 10.95
C VAL A 460 33.39 -17.85 11.81
N VAL A 461 33.08 -17.58 13.08
CA VAL A 461 32.63 -18.57 14.07
C VAL A 461 31.26 -18.17 14.55
N ALA A 462 30.28 -19.03 14.30
CA ALA A 462 28.89 -18.77 14.63
C ALA A 462 28.53 -19.38 15.98
N SER A 463 27.84 -18.60 16.81
CA SER A 463 27.21 -19.08 18.04
C SER A 463 25.84 -18.44 18.19
N LEU A 464 24.98 -19.05 19.02
CA LEU A 464 23.64 -18.54 19.29
C LEU A 464 23.62 -17.16 19.98
N ASP A 465 24.73 -16.74 20.60
CA ASP A 465 24.82 -15.49 21.34
C ASP A 465 25.43 -14.34 20.53
N ALA A 466 26.39 -14.66 19.65
CA ALA A 466 27.09 -13.70 18.81
C ALA A 466 27.80 -14.40 17.64
N LEU A 467 27.97 -13.68 16.54
CA LEU A 467 28.90 -14.03 15.47
C LEU A 467 30.28 -13.45 15.79
N SER A 468 31.34 -14.24 15.71
CA SER A 468 32.72 -13.76 15.85
C SER A 468 33.45 -13.90 14.52
N PHE A 469 34.25 -12.92 14.13
CA PHE A 469 35.03 -12.97 12.88
C PHE A 469 36.23 -12.04 12.97
N ASN A 470 37.27 -12.31 12.20
CA ASN A 470 38.39 -11.40 12.03
C ASN A 470 38.09 -10.41 10.90
N CYS A 471 38.45 -9.14 11.10
CA CYS A 471 38.41 -8.10 10.08
C CYS A 471 39.68 -7.25 10.16
N THR A 472 40.53 -7.25 9.13
CA THR A 472 41.75 -6.41 9.10
C THR A 472 41.36 -4.93 8.94
N PRO A 473 41.98 -3.96 9.63
CA PRO A 473 43.04 -4.10 10.64
C PRO A 473 42.54 -4.31 12.08
N TYR A 474 41.23 -4.38 12.31
CA TYR A 474 40.59 -4.49 13.62
C TYR A 474 40.80 -5.82 14.35
N GLY A 475 41.44 -6.83 13.75
CA GLY A 475 41.56 -8.14 14.37
C GLY A 475 40.19 -8.78 14.62
N THR A 476 39.97 -9.42 15.77
CA THR A 476 38.71 -10.10 16.08
C THR A 476 37.61 -9.11 16.47
N LEU A 477 36.47 -9.22 15.79
CA LEU A 477 35.22 -8.50 16.04
C LEU A 477 34.12 -9.48 16.43
N ARG A 478 33.11 -8.96 17.14
CA ARG A 478 31.89 -9.69 17.49
C ARG A 478 30.68 -8.91 17.03
N CYS A 479 29.70 -9.60 16.48
CA CYS A 479 28.43 -9.05 16.05
C CYS A 479 27.27 -9.70 16.80
N GLY A 480 26.31 -8.90 17.25
CA GLY A 480 25.09 -9.36 17.91
C GLY A 480 24.11 -10.09 17.00
N LEU A 481 24.27 -10.00 15.67
CA LEU A 481 23.49 -10.77 14.69
C LEU A 481 24.27 -12.04 14.34
N THR A 482 23.61 -13.19 14.46
CA THR A 482 24.28 -14.50 14.53
C THR A 482 24.29 -15.28 13.21
N GLY A 483 23.50 -14.86 12.22
CA GLY A 483 23.53 -15.45 10.86
C GLY A 483 24.90 -15.25 10.20
N THR A 484 25.46 -16.28 9.56
CA THR A 484 26.84 -16.25 9.05
C THR A 484 27.06 -15.20 7.95
N TYR A 485 26.01 -14.89 7.19
CA TYR A 485 26.01 -13.83 6.19
C TYR A 485 26.20 -12.43 6.78
N GLN A 486 25.98 -12.25 8.08
CA GLN A 486 26.14 -10.96 8.76
C GLN A 486 27.60 -10.52 8.86
N ALA A 487 28.58 -11.42 8.78
CA ALA A 487 30.00 -11.02 8.72
C ALA A 487 30.29 -10.17 7.47
N LYS A 488 29.66 -10.47 6.34
CA LYS A 488 29.79 -9.67 5.11
C LYS A 488 29.01 -8.36 5.19
N ASN A 489 27.80 -8.36 5.78
CA ASN A 489 27.07 -7.12 6.03
C ASN A 489 27.84 -6.20 7.00
N ALA A 490 28.51 -6.79 8.00
CA ALA A 490 29.39 -6.06 8.89
C ALA A 490 30.59 -5.47 8.15
N ALA A 491 31.18 -6.15 7.17
CA ALA A 491 32.24 -5.57 6.33
C ALA A 491 31.78 -4.30 5.60
N VAL A 492 30.55 -4.29 5.07
CA VAL A 492 29.95 -3.11 4.44
C VAL A 492 29.76 -2.00 5.48
N ALA A 493 29.19 -2.32 6.64
CA ALA A 493 28.99 -1.34 7.71
C ALA A 493 30.32 -0.76 8.22
N ILE A 494 31.35 -1.59 8.40
CA ILE A 494 32.70 -1.17 8.81
C ILE A 494 33.28 -0.21 7.76
N THR A 495 33.24 -0.59 6.48
CA THR A 495 33.73 0.26 5.38
C THR A 495 32.96 1.58 5.30
N ALA A 496 31.64 1.56 5.54
CA ALA A 496 30.83 2.77 5.61
C ALA A 496 31.27 3.69 6.77
N ILE A 497 31.56 3.13 7.94
CA ILE A 497 32.06 3.89 9.09
C ILE A 497 33.45 4.49 8.80
N GLU A 498 34.34 3.76 8.14
CA GLU A 498 35.66 4.26 7.69
C GLU A 498 35.50 5.46 6.74
N LEU A 499 34.56 5.39 5.78
CA LEU A 499 34.27 6.48 4.85
C LEU A 499 33.66 7.72 5.55
N LEU A 500 32.79 7.50 6.54
CA LEU A 500 32.26 8.60 7.36
C LEU A 500 33.38 9.22 8.23
N GLN A 501 34.27 8.41 8.81
CA GLN A 501 35.45 8.94 9.53
C GLN A 501 36.32 9.81 8.62
N ALA A 502 36.58 9.38 7.38
CA ALA A 502 37.33 10.16 6.41
C ALA A 502 36.67 11.50 6.05
N LYS A 503 35.34 11.61 6.19
CA LYS A 503 34.55 12.85 6.04
C LYS A 503 34.51 13.72 7.30
N GLY A 504 35.16 13.30 8.39
CA GLY A 504 35.28 14.06 9.64
C GLY A 504 34.27 13.68 10.72
N TRP A 505 33.52 12.59 10.56
CA TRP A 505 32.70 12.04 11.63
C TRP A 505 33.60 11.40 12.71
N ASN A 506 33.49 11.86 13.96
CA ASN A 506 34.30 11.39 15.07
C ASN A 506 33.73 10.10 15.64
N ILE A 507 34.16 8.97 15.09
CA ILE A 507 33.74 7.63 15.49
C ILE A 507 35.00 6.90 15.93
N SER A 508 35.07 6.37 17.14
CA SER A 508 36.23 5.59 17.58
C SER A 508 36.10 4.12 17.15
N GLU A 509 37.22 3.40 17.10
CA GLU A 509 37.21 1.94 16.95
C GLU A 509 36.35 1.25 18.03
N GLN A 510 36.38 1.78 19.26
CA GLN A 510 35.57 1.23 20.35
C GLN A 510 34.06 1.38 20.07
N ASN A 511 33.62 2.53 19.50
CA ASN A 511 32.23 2.72 19.11
C ASN A 511 31.80 1.69 18.05
N LEU A 512 32.67 1.39 17.08
CA LEU A 512 32.42 0.37 16.06
C LEU A 512 32.29 -1.03 16.69
N ARG A 513 33.22 -1.41 17.58
CA ARG A 513 33.19 -2.70 18.29
C ARG A 513 31.92 -2.87 19.10
N ASP A 514 31.58 -1.86 19.90
CA ASP A 514 30.38 -1.88 20.75
C ASP A 514 29.10 -1.83 19.91
N GLY A 515 29.12 -1.09 18.80
CA GLY A 515 28.03 -1.01 17.83
C GLY A 515 27.71 -2.37 17.23
N LEU A 516 28.71 -3.06 16.70
CA LEU A 516 28.54 -4.39 16.13
C LEU A 516 28.07 -5.41 17.18
N LEU A 517 28.65 -5.41 18.38
CA LEU A 517 28.30 -6.38 19.43
C LEU A 517 26.87 -6.18 19.98
N SER A 518 26.47 -4.91 20.17
CA SER A 518 25.19 -4.57 20.81
C SER A 518 24.02 -4.43 19.83
N VAL A 519 24.27 -4.46 18.52
CA VAL A 519 23.19 -4.42 17.53
C VAL A 519 22.25 -5.61 17.69
N ARG A 520 20.96 -5.34 17.61
CA ARG A 520 19.88 -6.31 17.59
C ARG A 520 18.99 -5.95 16.41
N TRP A 521 18.56 -6.95 15.65
CA TRP A 521 17.70 -6.73 14.51
C TRP A 521 16.72 -7.89 14.38
N PRO A 522 15.41 -7.65 14.54
CA PRO A 522 14.38 -8.66 14.40
C PRO A 522 14.50 -9.46 13.11
N ALA A 523 14.15 -10.75 13.17
CA ALA A 523 14.00 -11.60 11.98
C ALA A 523 15.25 -11.70 11.08
N ARG A 524 16.45 -11.65 11.67
CA ARG A 524 17.73 -11.85 10.96
C ARG A 524 18.57 -12.91 11.67
N PHE A 525 18.15 -14.16 11.48
CA PHE A 525 18.64 -15.32 12.21
C PHE A 525 18.51 -15.14 13.72
N GLU A 526 17.37 -14.61 14.13
CA GLU A 526 17.09 -14.23 15.50
C GLU A 526 16.70 -15.46 16.33
N LEU A 527 17.40 -15.67 17.45
CA LEU A 527 17.03 -16.69 18.42
C LEU A 527 15.87 -16.19 19.29
N LEU A 528 14.68 -16.76 19.11
CA LEU A 528 13.48 -16.44 19.88
C LEU A 528 13.32 -17.33 21.12
N ARG A 529 13.84 -18.56 21.07
CA ARG A 529 13.71 -19.55 22.16
C ARG A 529 14.88 -20.52 22.15
N ARG A 530 15.26 -21.06 23.31
CA ARG A 530 16.36 -22.03 23.47
C ARG A 530 15.95 -23.50 23.64
N ASN A 531 14.74 -23.79 24.10
CA ASN A 531 14.27 -25.17 24.31
C ASN A 531 12.79 -25.32 23.91
N PRO A 532 12.49 -25.87 22.72
CA PRO A 532 13.44 -26.10 21.62
C PRO A 532 14.07 -24.80 21.13
N ILE A 533 15.16 -24.94 20.39
CA ILE A 533 15.76 -23.82 19.68
C ILE A 533 14.75 -23.35 18.65
N PHE A 534 14.39 -22.06 18.68
CA PHE A 534 13.48 -21.45 17.73
C PHE A 534 14.13 -20.21 17.13
N ILE A 535 14.34 -20.23 15.82
CA ILE A 535 15.01 -19.17 15.06
C ILE A 535 14.03 -18.54 14.09
N ALA A 536 14.05 -17.22 13.97
CA ALA A 536 13.31 -16.47 12.95
C ALA A 536 14.26 -15.80 11.96
N ASP A 537 14.02 -15.98 10.67
CA ASP A 537 14.78 -15.31 9.61
C ASP A 537 13.89 -14.88 8.45
N GLY A 538 14.05 -13.63 8.03
CA GLY A 538 13.31 -13.04 6.92
C GLY A 538 13.75 -13.47 5.52
N GLY A 539 14.51 -14.55 5.35
CA GLY A 539 14.79 -15.16 4.06
C GLY A 539 13.50 -15.50 3.31
N HIS A 540 13.25 -14.83 2.18
CA HIS A 540 12.02 -14.93 1.40
C HIS A 540 12.26 -14.90 -0.12
N ASN A 541 13.52 -14.97 -0.52
CA ASN A 541 13.99 -15.12 -1.90
C ASN A 541 15.12 -16.17 -1.92
N PRO A 542 15.46 -16.75 -3.08
CA PRO A 542 16.45 -17.83 -3.15
C PRO A 542 17.84 -17.48 -2.59
N GLN A 543 18.26 -16.21 -2.69
CA GLN A 543 19.54 -15.79 -2.13
C GLN A 543 19.49 -15.74 -0.59
N GLY A 544 18.40 -15.22 -0.03
CA GLY A 544 18.15 -15.18 1.41
C GLY A 544 18.03 -16.59 1.99
N ILE A 545 17.28 -17.48 1.33
CA ILE A 545 17.16 -18.88 1.75
C ILE A 545 18.51 -19.60 1.72
N ALA A 546 19.32 -19.39 0.68
CA ALA A 546 20.67 -19.94 0.64
C ALA A 546 21.52 -19.48 1.84
N ALA A 547 21.42 -18.20 2.21
CA ALA A 547 22.14 -17.62 3.34
C ALA A 547 21.66 -18.20 4.70
N VAL A 548 20.35 -18.39 4.86
CA VAL A 548 19.77 -19.05 6.05
C VAL A 548 20.19 -20.51 6.12
N ALA A 549 20.11 -21.25 5.01
CA ALA A 549 20.53 -22.64 4.95
C ALA A 549 22.01 -22.82 5.28
N ALA A 550 22.88 -21.92 4.80
CA ALA A 550 24.29 -21.90 5.17
C ALA A 550 24.49 -21.63 6.66
N SER A 551 23.73 -20.69 7.24
CA SER A 551 23.76 -20.40 8.67
C SER A 551 23.31 -21.62 9.50
N LEU A 552 22.20 -22.26 9.14
CA LEU A 552 21.71 -23.46 9.83
C LEU A 552 22.73 -24.60 9.81
N ARG A 553 23.43 -24.82 8.68
CA ARG A 553 24.49 -25.84 8.60
C ARG A 553 25.66 -25.56 9.54
N GLU A 554 26.04 -24.29 9.67
CA GLU A 554 27.16 -23.88 10.52
C GLU A 554 26.79 -23.99 12.01
N HIS A 555 25.61 -23.52 12.40
CA HIS A 555 25.15 -23.56 13.80
C HIS A 555 24.76 -24.96 14.26
N PHE A 556 24.22 -25.79 13.37
CA PHE A 556 23.66 -27.10 13.69
C PHE A 556 24.14 -28.20 12.73
N PRO A 557 25.45 -28.52 12.76
CA PRO A 557 26.00 -29.52 11.86
C PRO A 557 25.31 -30.87 12.07
N ASN A 558 24.88 -31.49 10.97
CA ASN A 558 24.21 -32.80 10.92
C ASN A 558 22.85 -32.90 11.65
N GLN A 559 22.26 -31.78 12.07
CA GLN A 559 20.92 -31.79 12.67
C GLN A 559 19.86 -31.46 11.62
N LYS A 560 18.68 -32.08 11.78
CA LYS A 560 17.51 -31.82 10.93
C LYS A 560 16.63 -30.74 11.57
N ILE A 561 16.04 -29.91 10.73
CA ILE A 561 15.32 -28.70 11.13
C ILE A 561 13.83 -28.85 10.83
N THR A 562 12.98 -28.48 11.77
CA THR A 562 11.56 -28.26 11.51
C THR A 562 11.36 -26.84 10.98
N PHE A 563 10.83 -26.67 9.78
CA PHE A 563 10.60 -25.36 9.20
C PHE A 563 9.17 -24.91 9.43
N LEU A 564 8.97 -23.71 9.98
CA LEU A 564 7.70 -23.01 9.96
C LEU A 564 7.72 -22.03 8.79
N MET A 565 6.93 -22.28 7.75
CA MET A 565 7.09 -21.57 6.48
C MET A 565 5.79 -20.96 5.97
N GLY A 566 5.85 -19.67 5.64
CA GLY A 566 4.80 -18.95 4.93
C GLY A 566 5.43 -18.02 3.91
N VAL A 567 4.97 -18.07 2.67
CA VAL A 567 5.58 -17.35 1.53
C VAL A 567 4.55 -16.57 0.73
N MET A 568 5.00 -15.54 0.01
CA MET A 568 4.17 -14.87 -0.98
C MET A 568 4.13 -15.68 -2.28
N ALA A 569 2.98 -15.69 -2.98
CA ALA A 569 2.76 -16.47 -4.18
C ALA A 569 3.60 -16.03 -5.39
N ASP A 570 4.20 -14.83 -5.35
CA ASP A 570 5.05 -14.29 -6.40
C ASP A 570 6.54 -14.65 -6.28
N LYS A 571 6.93 -15.44 -5.27
CA LYS A 571 8.32 -15.84 -5.04
C LYS A 571 8.70 -17.11 -5.81
N ASP A 572 10.01 -17.33 -6.00
CA ASP A 572 10.55 -18.58 -6.54
C ASP A 572 10.58 -19.67 -5.46
N ILE A 573 9.40 -20.19 -5.16
CA ILE A 573 9.19 -21.19 -4.10
C ILE A 573 9.95 -22.48 -4.43
N ALA A 574 10.04 -22.85 -5.72
CA ALA A 574 10.71 -24.06 -6.13
C ALA A 574 12.19 -24.06 -5.73
N GLN A 575 12.92 -23.00 -6.08
CA GLN A 575 14.33 -22.88 -5.74
C GLN A 575 14.55 -22.74 -4.23
N MET A 576 13.66 -22.04 -3.52
CA MET A 576 13.71 -21.95 -2.06
C MET A 576 13.60 -23.32 -1.40
N LEU A 577 12.66 -24.17 -1.86
CA LEU A 577 12.48 -25.52 -1.32
C LEU A 577 13.67 -26.42 -1.63
N ASP A 578 14.27 -26.34 -2.82
CA ASP A 578 15.47 -27.13 -3.17
C ASP A 578 16.64 -26.88 -2.20
N GLN A 579 16.78 -25.64 -1.73
CA GLN A 579 17.85 -25.25 -0.81
C GLN A 579 17.61 -25.69 0.64
N LEU A 580 16.34 -25.75 1.07
CA LEU A 580 15.92 -26.15 2.42
C LEU A 580 15.78 -27.65 2.58
N ALA A 581 15.38 -28.37 1.52
CA ALA A 581 15.12 -29.81 1.55
C ALA A 581 16.24 -30.65 2.19
N PRO A 582 17.54 -30.41 1.93
CA PRO A 582 18.62 -31.19 2.56
C PRO A 582 18.66 -31.08 4.09
N LEU A 583 18.16 -29.96 4.65
CA LEU A 583 18.17 -29.67 6.09
C LEU A 583 16.87 -30.07 6.78
N ALA A 584 15.80 -30.28 6.03
CA ALA A 584 14.47 -30.46 6.59
C ALA A 584 14.29 -31.82 7.27
N ASN A 585 13.69 -31.77 8.46
CA ASN A 585 12.98 -32.87 9.10
C ASN A 585 11.51 -32.87 8.67
N HIS A 586 10.88 -31.69 8.77
CA HIS A 586 9.46 -31.47 8.55
C HIS A 586 9.20 -30.01 8.18
N PHE A 587 8.11 -29.75 7.48
CA PHE A 587 7.58 -28.42 7.22
C PHE A 587 6.19 -28.27 7.86
N VAL A 588 6.00 -27.17 8.60
CA VAL A 588 4.68 -26.70 9.02
C VAL A 588 4.40 -25.44 8.22
N THR A 589 3.36 -25.46 7.40
CA THR A 589 3.03 -24.33 6.54
C THR A 589 1.92 -23.48 7.13
N VAL A 590 2.04 -22.17 6.95
CA VAL A 590 1.07 -21.18 7.43
C VAL A 590 0.84 -20.12 6.35
N THR A 591 -0.34 -19.51 6.35
CA THR A 591 -0.68 -18.41 5.44
C THR A 591 -0.39 -17.09 6.15
N PRO A 592 0.63 -16.30 5.74
CA PRO A 592 0.85 -14.98 6.34
C PRO A 592 -0.35 -14.06 6.08
N ASP A 593 -0.61 -13.11 6.99
CA ASP A 593 -1.67 -12.09 6.79
C ASP A 593 -1.24 -11.06 5.73
N ASN A 594 -1.35 -11.46 4.47
CA ASN A 594 -1.05 -10.61 3.32
C ASN A 594 -1.86 -11.09 2.10
N PRO A 595 -2.46 -10.18 1.31
CA PRO A 595 -3.23 -10.57 0.13
C PRO A 595 -2.40 -11.28 -0.96
N ARG A 596 -1.07 -11.18 -0.92
CA ARG A 596 -0.15 -11.88 -1.82
C ARG A 596 0.29 -13.24 -1.29
N ALA A 597 -0.11 -13.64 -0.08
CA ALA A 597 0.28 -14.90 0.52
C ALA A 597 -0.18 -16.10 -0.31
N LEU A 598 0.68 -17.10 -0.43
CA LEU A 598 0.27 -18.42 -0.87
C LEU A 598 -0.44 -19.13 0.30
N SER A 599 -1.52 -19.86 0.04
CA SER A 599 -2.20 -20.59 1.11
C SER A 599 -1.32 -21.71 1.67
N ALA A 600 -1.44 -21.94 2.97
CA ALA A 600 -0.74 -22.99 3.69
C ALA A 600 -0.94 -24.37 3.05
N ASP A 601 -2.16 -24.71 2.66
CA ASP A 601 -2.50 -26.01 2.05
C ASP A 601 -1.80 -26.21 0.70
N VAL A 602 -1.76 -25.17 -0.14
CA VAL A 602 -1.09 -25.24 -1.44
C VAL A 602 0.41 -25.38 -1.24
N LEU A 603 1.00 -24.62 -0.31
CA LEU A 603 2.42 -24.74 0.02
C LEU A 603 2.76 -26.13 0.55
N ALA A 604 1.95 -26.69 1.45
CA ALA A 604 2.14 -28.04 1.99
C ALA A 604 2.08 -29.10 0.87
N ALA A 605 1.11 -28.99 -0.03
CA ALA A 605 1.00 -29.88 -1.18
C ALA A 605 2.24 -29.82 -2.09
N MET A 606 2.72 -28.61 -2.41
CA MET A 606 3.94 -28.43 -3.22
C MET A 606 5.19 -29.04 -2.56
N ILE A 607 5.28 -29.00 -1.23
CA ILE A 607 6.38 -29.61 -0.47
C ILE A 607 6.23 -31.14 -0.47
N ALA A 608 5.01 -31.66 -0.27
CA ALA A 608 4.72 -33.08 -0.28
C ALA A 608 4.98 -33.73 -1.65
N GLU A 609 4.69 -33.03 -2.76
CA GLU A 609 5.02 -33.47 -4.12
C GLU A 609 6.52 -33.69 -4.35
N ARG A 610 7.38 -33.05 -3.54
CA ARG A 610 8.84 -33.22 -3.54
C ARG A 610 9.31 -34.37 -2.65
N GLY A 611 8.39 -35.13 -2.06
CA GLY A 611 8.69 -36.26 -1.15
C GLY A 611 9.13 -35.82 0.25
N LEU A 612 8.82 -34.60 0.66
CA LEU A 612 9.15 -34.05 1.97
C LEU A 612 7.93 -34.09 2.90
N ASN A 613 8.16 -34.27 4.20
CA ASN A 613 7.08 -34.25 5.19
C ASN A 613 6.58 -32.81 5.38
N ALA A 614 5.29 -32.58 5.14
CA ALA A 614 4.68 -31.28 5.31
C ALA A 614 3.22 -31.39 5.79
N GLU A 615 2.81 -30.44 6.63
CA GLU A 615 1.42 -30.26 7.02
C GLU A 615 1.09 -28.76 7.10
N SER A 616 -0.17 -28.42 6.81
CA SER A 616 -0.68 -27.05 6.94
C SER A 616 -1.31 -26.80 8.30
N SER A 617 -1.26 -25.55 8.75
CA SER A 617 -1.91 -25.08 9.98
C SER A 617 -2.93 -23.98 9.69
N SER A 618 -3.99 -23.93 10.49
CA SER A 618 -5.09 -22.97 10.37
C SER A 618 -4.73 -21.53 10.71
N SER A 619 -3.72 -21.34 11.56
CA SER A 619 -3.24 -20.04 12.00
C SER A 619 -1.72 -20.06 12.20
N VAL A 620 -1.10 -18.87 12.28
CA VAL A 620 0.33 -18.75 12.63
C VAL A 620 0.59 -19.31 14.03
N GLU A 621 -0.28 -19.01 14.99
CA GLU A 621 -0.18 -19.49 16.37
C GLU A 621 -0.18 -21.03 16.44
N ASP A 622 -1.15 -21.68 15.79
CA ASP A 622 -1.22 -23.14 15.71
C ASP A 622 0.05 -23.71 15.06
N GLY A 623 0.52 -23.07 13.99
CA GLY A 623 1.74 -23.48 13.29
C GLY A 623 2.99 -23.39 14.15
N VAL A 624 3.11 -22.35 14.98
CA VAL A 624 4.21 -22.19 15.95
C VAL A 624 4.19 -23.33 16.96
N HIS A 625 3.03 -23.57 17.61
CA HIS A 625 2.88 -24.63 18.59
C HIS A 625 3.17 -26.01 17.98
N ARG A 626 2.68 -26.24 16.76
CA ARG A 626 2.86 -27.50 16.06
C ARG A 626 4.31 -27.73 15.63
N ALA A 627 4.99 -26.70 15.14
CA ALA A 627 6.42 -26.79 14.81
C ALA A 627 7.28 -27.12 16.05
N ILE A 628 6.95 -26.53 17.21
CA ILE A 628 7.57 -26.84 18.50
C ILE A 628 7.33 -28.30 18.90
N GLU A 629 6.09 -28.78 18.77
CA GLU A 629 5.72 -30.16 19.10
C GLU A 629 6.51 -31.16 18.24
N ILE A 630 6.57 -30.94 16.91
CA ILE A 630 7.31 -31.81 15.98
C ILE A 630 8.81 -31.79 16.26
N ALA A 631 9.37 -30.62 16.57
CA ALA A 631 10.79 -30.51 16.90
C ALA A 631 11.13 -31.28 18.20
N GLY A 632 10.23 -31.31 19.18
CA GLY A 632 10.51 -31.86 20.50
C GLY A 632 11.48 -30.98 21.31
N PRO A 633 11.86 -31.38 22.54
CA PRO A 633 12.64 -30.52 23.46
C PRO A 633 14.06 -30.21 22.97
N ASP A 634 14.72 -31.16 22.32
CA ASP A 634 16.10 -31.01 21.80
C ASP A 634 16.13 -30.62 20.31
N GLY A 635 14.97 -30.31 19.73
CA GLY A 635 14.84 -29.99 18.32
C GLY A 635 15.11 -28.53 17.99
N ILE A 636 15.12 -28.26 16.68
CA ILE A 636 15.35 -26.94 16.11
C ILE A 636 14.19 -26.58 15.20
N VAL A 637 13.61 -25.41 15.44
CA VAL A 637 12.62 -24.78 14.57
C VAL A 637 13.23 -23.57 13.90
N CYS A 638 13.01 -23.42 12.58
CA CYS A 638 13.35 -22.21 11.84
C CYS A 638 12.11 -21.67 11.13
N ALA A 639 11.65 -20.49 11.54
CA ALA A 639 10.57 -19.75 10.90
C ALA A 639 11.11 -18.81 9.83
N LEU A 640 10.59 -18.92 8.60
CA LEU A 640 11.05 -18.14 7.44
C LEU A 640 10.01 -18.02 6.32
N GLY A 641 10.36 -17.31 5.25
CA GLY A 641 9.59 -17.22 4.02
C GLY A 641 8.87 -15.89 3.81
N SER A 642 8.63 -15.13 4.87
CA SER A 642 8.03 -13.79 4.81
C SER A 642 8.32 -13.00 6.08
N LEU A 643 8.65 -11.71 5.95
CA LEU A 643 8.75 -10.82 7.12
C LEU A 643 7.39 -10.59 7.79
N PHE A 644 6.29 -10.63 7.02
CA PHE A 644 4.92 -10.48 7.54
C PHE A 644 4.50 -11.65 8.45
N LEU A 645 5.12 -12.83 8.29
CA LEU A 645 4.90 -13.97 9.18
C LEU A 645 5.56 -13.75 10.55
N LEU A 646 6.74 -13.12 10.57
CA LEU A 646 7.62 -13.18 11.73
C LEU A 646 7.19 -12.27 12.88
N GLY A 647 6.38 -11.24 12.61
CA GLY A 647 5.70 -10.46 13.65
C GLY A 647 4.77 -11.33 14.49
N ASP A 648 3.90 -12.10 13.84
CA ASP A 648 2.98 -13.01 14.52
C ASP A 648 3.72 -14.13 15.26
N VAL A 649 4.76 -14.71 14.66
CA VAL A 649 5.62 -15.72 15.32
C VAL A 649 6.25 -15.18 16.60
N ARG A 650 6.79 -13.95 16.55
CA ARG A 650 7.36 -13.26 17.71
C ARG A 650 6.32 -13.03 18.80
N ASN A 651 5.14 -12.52 18.42
CA ASN A 651 4.02 -12.29 19.33
C ASN A 651 3.57 -13.60 20.02
N THR A 652 3.42 -14.70 19.28
CA THR A 652 3.04 -16.02 19.84
C THR A 652 4.07 -16.51 20.86
N LEU A 653 5.36 -16.22 20.66
CA LEU A 653 6.42 -16.60 21.59
C LEU A 653 6.62 -15.60 22.75
N GLY A 654 5.82 -14.53 22.82
CA GLY A 654 5.93 -13.50 23.84
C GLY A 654 7.19 -12.63 23.70
N VAL A 655 7.77 -12.55 22.50
CA VAL A 655 8.92 -11.70 22.17
C VAL A 655 8.38 -10.45 21.48
N ASN A 656 8.25 -9.35 22.23
CA ASN A 656 7.87 -8.05 21.67
C ASN A 656 9.10 -7.23 21.32
#